data_AF-A0A1Z8TYB6-F1
#
_entry.id   AF-A0A1Z8TYB6-F1
#
_cell.length_a   1.000
_cell.length_b   1.000
_cell.length_c   1.000
_cell.angle_alpha   90.00
_cell.angle_beta   90.00
_cell.angle_gamma   90.00
#
_symmetry.space_group_name_H-M   'P 1'
#
loop_
_entity.id
_entity.type
_entity.pdbx_description
1 polymer ?
#
loop_
_entity_poly.entity_id
_entity_poly.type
_entity_poly.pdbx_seq_one_letter_code
_entity_poly.pdbx_strand_id
1 'polypeptide(L)'
;MSKLETDNQRRFGSIISLPCFFVLGILGFGSPVFFSSLSEDSLHDVGEGTKSLNEEMVRQLRQNNLGPAEMLLPLTSVEKREEYGQTISNRMTPEIEISGGGSIFDSLAFKTYFGGIDDFNLDRKRYEAFYVYNKASVDGDLRKRLANESSNTNVRALLQAIPNEGRPGNFWNRLLSEPTISAFPGVKLAKLVNFPYFPDRKVILSVGLLTSDEIETNSSEAEIRDQCMVQARLSLAEYAGGATWFEVKKDKQDATVSKLDSNQTMPPADFNDLSQRLSLLRVGRTDTGAYAVIIGGVMNKDGKLESHGRWLPYPILVPMMVGTAMSMENGYYSTEASFEIGNLAQQTLLGNLEAKEKFRSFFWAAHQLARKMNLMQMAEVTKSCRDLEGVFDLAAMVRMRNRPLSISIGQIKQAMMEINFLPLAERKNARDDFKKLQQENEVIRKNFETELKVIYSASLLSGNPSGIHRFIESYPVYEKDGDEEAAVSALKDLKTAMYHGEGALKHLLDQNKPIHEGGILEDFIAPVFPIFGGNLLTYFSHQYRDLALMIKIVFIISCFFFLLLFLANILPRRSYLRANSHFFLRWARRFSVSAVCGLLAILALEPTLLQTPRGQVSVAGFDFALANLLAYANEESMADQNLTIVTAFIAGVFLLIQVAIFFICLSRISQVKNEQLKADLKLNLLDNEENLFDLGLYVGLGGTVLSLILLLVLDVKQDALIGAYTSTLFGILFVAALKIIVVRPYRNHLLVKQAEE
;
A
#
# COMPACT_ATOMS: atom_id res chain seq x y z
N MET A 1 70.21 17.63 -4.04
CA MET A 1 69.29 18.62 -4.64
C MET A 1 67.98 18.01 -5.15
N SER A 2 67.96 16.83 -5.80
CA SER A 2 66.72 16.18 -6.29
C SER A 2 65.66 15.79 -5.23
N LYS A 3 66.03 15.70 -3.94
CA LYS A 3 65.08 15.48 -2.83
C LYS A 3 64.28 16.72 -2.42
N LEU A 4 64.78 17.93 -2.70
CA LEU A 4 64.13 19.19 -2.33
C LEU A 4 63.08 19.63 -3.36
N GLU A 5 63.30 19.37 -4.66
CA GLU A 5 62.31 19.62 -5.72
C GLU A 5 61.06 18.75 -5.57
N THR A 6 61.21 17.51 -5.10
CA THR A 6 60.08 16.58 -4.87
C THR A 6 59.19 16.97 -3.70
N ASP A 7 59.68 17.76 -2.74
CA ASP A 7 58.92 18.18 -1.56
C ASP A 7 58.06 19.44 -1.85
N ASN A 8 58.58 20.36 -2.67
CA ASN A 8 57.81 21.52 -3.12
C ASN A 8 56.66 21.13 -4.08
N GLN A 9 56.86 20.17 -4.98
CA GLN A 9 55.77 19.62 -5.82
C GLN A 9 54.70 18.90 -4.98
N ARG A 10 55.08 18.27 -3.87
CA ARG A 10 54.12 17.64 -2.93
C ARG A 10 53.31 18.65 -2.15
N ARG A 11 53.94 19.72 -1.65
CA ARG A 11 53.24 20.83 -0.99
C ARG A 11 52.26 21.52 -1.93
N PHE A 12 52.63 21.74 -3.19
CA PHE A 12 51.71 22.26 -4.22
C PHE A 12 50.54 21.30 -4.50
N GLY A 13 50.81 19.99 -4.61
CA GLY A 13 49.77 18.98 -4.78
C GLY A 13 48.79 18.91 -3.60
N SER A 14 49.26 19.08 -2.36
CA SER A 14 48.39 19.12 -1.18
C SER A 14 47.57 20.41 -1.06
N ILE A 15 48.10 21.55 -1.53
CA ILE A 15 47.40 22.84 -1.54
C ILE A 15 46.19 22.80 -2.49
N ILE A 16 46.25 22.03 -3.58
CA ILE A 16 45.16 21.91 -4.55
C ILE A 16 44.18 20.78 -4.18
N SER A 17 44.66 19.66 -3.63
CA SER A 17 43.80 18.51 -3.35
C SER A 17 42.77 18.78 -2.24
N LEU A 18 43.12 19.59 -1.23
CA LEU A 18 42.21 19.91 -0.12
C LEU A 18 41.00 20.77 -0.55
N PRO A 19 41.16 21.89 -1.27
CA PRO A 19 40.00 22.64 -1.76
C PRO A 19 39.17 21.83 -2.76
N CYS A 20 39.78 21.01 -3.62
CA CYS A 20 39.03 20.09 -4.49
C CYS A 20 38.19 19.08 -3.70
N PHE A 21 38.71 18.54 -2.59
CA PHE A 21 37.95 17.66 -1.69
C PHE A 21 36.72 18.38 -1.14
N PHE A 22 36.87 19.60 -0.61
CA PHE A 22 35.74 20.35 -0.05
C PHE A 22 34.68 20.70 -1.10
N VAL A 23 35.10 21.22 -2.27
CA VAL A 23 34.16 21.59 -3.33
C VAL A 23 33.40 20.38 -3.87
N LEU A 24 34.10 19.27 -4.16
CA LEU A 24 33.45 18.05 -4.66
C LEU A 24 32.60 17.37 -3.60
N GLY A 25 32.99 17.46 -2.32
CA GLY A 25 32.17 17.01 -1.20
C GLY A 25 30.87 17.79 -1.09
N ILE A 26 30.93 19.12 -1.13
CA ILE A 26 29.75 20.00 -1.11
C ILE A 26 28.83 19.70 -2.30
N LEU A 27 29.38 19.55 -3.50
CA LEU A 27 28.59 19.25 -4.71
C LEU A 27 27.99 17.83 -4.69
N GLY A 28 28.73 16.84 -4.19
CA GLY A 28 28.27 15.45 -4.14
C GLY A 28 27.20 15.22 -3.06
N PHE A 29 27.50 15.63 -1.82
CA PHE A 29 26.58 15.41 -0.69
C PHE A 29 25.42 16.41 -0.69
N GLY A 30 25.61 17.64 -1.19
CA GLY A 30 24.53 18.63 -1.29
C GLY A 30 23.60 18.43 -2.49
N SER A 31 23.94 17.55 -3.45
CA SER A 31 23.08 17.31 -4.62
C SER A 31 21.74 16.70 -4.20
N PRO A 32 20.59 17.34 -4.53
CA PRO A 32 19.26 16.99 -4.04
C PRO A 32 18.64 15.85 -4.86
N VAL A 33 19.39 14.77 -5.05
CA VAL A 33 19.00 13.58 -5.82
C VAL A 33 19.30 12.35 -4.97
N PHE A 34 18.30 11.49 -4.82
CA PHE A 34 18.43 10.27 -4.02
C PHE A 34 17.98 9.05 -4.83
N PHE A 35 18.41 7.86 -4.45
CA PHE A 35 18.05 6.61 -5.12
C PHE A 35 16.65 6.16 -4.73
N SER A 36 16.38 6.05 -3.43
CA SER A 36 15.11 5.54 -2.87
C SER A 36 14.16 6.64 -2.38
N SER A 37 14.63 7.88 -2.22
CA SER A 37 13.81 9.01 -1.78
C SER A 37 13.77 10.16 -2.79
N LEU A 38 12.98 11.19 -2.49
CA LEU A 38 12.90 12.47 -3.22
C LEU A 38 13.33 13.61 -2.31
N SER A 39 14.05 14.58 -2.85
CA SER A 39 14.44 15.76 -2.09
C SER A 39 13.28 16.75 -1.98
N GLU A 40 13.15 17.39 -0.82
CA GLU A 40 12.15 18.45 -0.65
C GLU A 40 12.43 19.65 -1.59
N ASP A 41 13.69 20.00 -1.82
CA ASP A 41 14.07 21.06 -2.77
C ASP A 41 13.58 20.79 -4.20
N SER A 42 13.63 19.53 -4.65
CA SER A 42 13.09 19.17 -5.97
C SER A 42 11.57 19.33 -6.05
N LEU A 43 10.86 19.05 -4.95
CA LEU A 43 9.43 19.23 -4.86
C LEU A 43 9.06 20.72 -4.84
N HIS A 44 9.84 21.54 -4.13
CA HIS A 44 9.68 23.00 -4.14
C HIS A 44 9.82 23.56 -5.56
N ASP A 45 10.90 23.22 -6.28
CA ASP A 45 11.17 23.71 -7.64
C ASP A 45 10.09 23.27 -8.64
N VAL A 46 9.61 22.02 -8.56
CA VAL A 46 8.54 21.51 -9.44
C VAL A 46 7.16 22.05 -9.05
N GLY A 47 6.97 22.38 -7.78
CA GLY A 47 5.76 22.99 -7.26
C GLY A 47 5.63 24.47 -7.61
N GLU A 48 6.75 25.16 -7.85
CA GLU A 48 6.77 26.59 -8.13
C GLU A 48 5.91 26.95 -9.36
N GLY A 49 5.01 27.93 -9.20
CA GLY A 49 4.09 28.36 -10.26
C GLY A 49 2.93 27.39 -10.53
N THR A 50 2.80 26.30 -9.78
CA THR A 50 1.63 25.41 -9.84
C THR A 50 0.59 25.81 -8.80
N LYS A 51 -0.62 25.28 -8.99
CA LYS A 51 -1.78 25.64 -8.16
C LYS A 51 -1.54 25.27 -6.69
N SER A 52 -1.66 26.25 -5.81
CA SER A 52 -1.46 26.05 -4.37
C SER A 52 -2.76 25.69 -3.64
N LEU A 53 -2.64 25.10 -2.45
CA LEU A 53 -3.79 24.88 -1.56
C LEU A 53 -4.54 26.19 -1.23
N ASN A 54 -3.83 27.31 -1.15
CA ASN A 54 -4.44 28.62 -0.91
C ASN A 54 -5.28 29.09 -2.11
N GLU A 55 -4.83 28.84 -3.33
CA GLU A 55 -5.60 29.16 -4.54
C GLU A 55 -6.84 28.28 -4.65
N GLU A 56 -6.72 26.99 -4.32
CA GLU A 56 -7.89 26.10 -4.28
C GLU A 56 -8.86 26.51 -3.17
N MET A 57 -8.37 26.89 -1.98
CA MET A 57 -9.20 27.43 -0.91
C MET A 57 -9.98 28.68 -1.35
N VAL A 58 -9.31 29.62 -2.02
CA VAL A 58 -9.95 30.83 -2.57
C VAL A 58 -11.00 30.48 -3.63
N ARG A 59 -10.72 29.50 -4.49
CA ARG A 59 -11.70 29.00 -5.48
C ARG A 59 -12.94 28.44 -4.78
N GLN A 60 -12.77 27.59 -3.78
CA GLN A 60 -13.89 26.98 -3.03
C GLN A 60 -14.71 28.06 -2.29
N LEU A 61 -14.05 29.04 -1.65
CA LEU A 61 -14.73 30.17 -1.00
C LEU A 61 -15.47 31.08 -2.01
N ARG A 62 -14.95 31.27 -3.23
CA ARG A 62 -15.64 32.02 -4.30
C ARG A 62 -16.87 31.28 -4.82
N GLN A 63 -16.81 29.96 -4.87
CA GLN A 63 -17.95 29.11 -5.24
C GLN A 63 -18.96 28.93 -4.08
N ASN A 64 -18.65 29.52 -2.91
CA ASN A 64 -19.42 29.38 -1.68
C ASN A 64 -19.51 27.92 -1.18
N ASN A 65 -18.52 27.09 -1.52
CA ASN A 65 -18.38 25.70 -1.09
C ASN A 65 -17.71 25.64 0.28
N LEU A 66 -18.46 25.97 1.34
CA LEU A 66 -17.91 26.08 2.70
C LEU A 66 -17.48 24.73 3.29
N GLY A 67 -18.13 23.63 2.92
CA GLY A 67 -17.79 22.27 3.36
C GLY A 67 -16.41 21.82 2.88
N PRO A 68 -16.13 21.86 1.56
CA PRO A 68 -14.79 21.66 1.02
C PRO A 68 -13.75 22.62 1.62
N ALA A 69 -14.10 23.89 1.77
CA ALA A 69 -13.20 24.89 2.36
C ALA A 69 -12.81 24.55 3.82
N GLU A 70 -13.72 24.01 4.62
CA GLU A 70 -13.45 23.54 5.98
C GLU A 70 -12.46 22.36 6.02
N MET A 71 -12.52 21.47 5.03
CA MET A 71 -11.56 20.36 4.90
C MET A 71 -10.15 20.85 4.58
N LEU A 72 -10.03 21.91 3.77
CA LEU A 72 -8.75 22.50 3.37
C LEU A 72 -8.14 23.38 4.47
N LEU A 73 -8.95 24.02 5.30
CA LEU A 73 -8.53 25.04 6.27
C LEU A 73 -7.27 24.69 7.09
N PRO A 74 -7.15 23.51 7.75
CA PRO A 74 -5.97 23.21 8.57
C PRO A 74 -4.68 22.99 7.76
N LEU A 75 -4.78 22.82 6.44
CA LEU A 75 -3.65 22.63 5.53
C LEU A 75 -3.23 23.92 4.81
N THR A 76 -4.03 24.99 4.90
CA THR A 76 -3.68 26.31 4.35
C THR A 76 -2.56 26.99 5.13
N SER A 77 -1.94 28.02 4.52
CA SER A 77 -0.86 28.80 5.14
C SER A 77 -1.28 29.41 6.48
N VAL A 78 -0.39 29.40 7.46
CA VAL A 78 -0.66 29.86 8.83
C VAL A 78 -1.16 31.31 8.88
N GLU A 79 -0.60 32.20 8.05
CA GLU A 79 -0.94 33.63 8.00
C GLU A 79 -2.40 33.90 7.61
N LYS A 80 -2.93 33.15 6.63
CA LYS A 80 -4.29 33.36 6.09
C LYS A 80 -5.35 32.48 6.75
N ARG A 81 -4.95 31.52 7.59
CA ARG A 81 -5.85 30.54 8.20
C ARG A 81 -6.91 31.20 9.08
N GLU A 82 -6.55 32.23 9.83
CA GLU A 82 -7.50 32.95 10.68
C GLU A 82 -8.53 33.73 9.85
N GLU A 83 -8.07 34.45 8.81
CA GLU A 83 -8.94 35.19 7.87
C GLU A 83 -9.94 34.25 7.18
N TYR A 84 -9.45 33.12 6.67
CA TYR A 84 -10.28 32.09 6.06
C TYR A 84 -11.27 31.48 7.05
N GLY A 85 -10.83 31.18 8.27
CA GLY A 85 -11.69 30.66 9.34
C GLY A 85 -12.84 31.62 9.67
N GLN A 86 -12.55 32.91 9.84
CA GLN A 86 -13.57 33.94 10.06
C GLN A 86 -14.53 34.07 8.88
N THR A 87 -14.02 33.97 7.65
CA THR A 87 -14.85 34.03 6.44
C THR A 87 -15.83 32.85 6.37
N ILE A 88 -15.36 31.63 6.67
CA ILE A 88 -16.22 30.44 6.74
C ILE A 88 -17.26 30.64 7.83
N SER A 89 -16.86 30.99 9.06
CA SER A 89 -17.79 31.10 10.19
C SER A 89 -18.87 32.16 9.97
N ASN A 90 -18.52 33.30 9.33
CA ASN A 90 -19.47 34.38 9.07
C ASN A 90 -20.51 34.03 7.99
N ARG A 91 -20.18 33.11 7.08
CA ARG A 91 -21.07 32.65 6.00
C ARG A 91 -21.78 31.34 6.34
N MET A 92 -21.40 30.68 7.43
CA MET A 92 -21.97 29.41 7.85
C MET A 92 -23.41 29.60 8.33
N THR A 93 -24.36 29.00 7.63
CA THR A 93 -25.76 28.87 8.07
C THR A 93 -26.06 27.39 8.32
N PRO A 94 -27.10 27.04 9.12
CA PRO A 94 -27.46 25.65 9.36
C PRO A 94 -27.72 24.85 8.07
N GLU A 95 -28.34 25.47 7.06
CA GLU A 95 -28.58 24.83 5.76
C GLU A 95 -27.28 24.58 4.96
N ILE A 96 -26.30 25.48 5.07
CA ILE A 96 -24.99 25.33 4.43
C ILE A 96 -24.11 24.33 5.20
N GLU A 97 -24.26 24.23 6.51
CA GLU A 97 -23.59 23.21 7.33
C GLU A 97 -24.04 21.80 6.94
N ILE A 98 -25.33 21.63 6.60
CA ILE A 98 -25.88 20.36 6.13
C ILE A 98 -25.47 20.05 4.68
N SER A 99 -25.64 21.00 3.76
CA SER A 99 -25.36 20.78 2.33
C SER A 99 -23.86 20.83 2.00
N GLY A 100 -23.07 21.59 2.77
CA GLY A 100 -21.67 21.89 2.50
C GLY A 100 -21.45 22.93 1.39
N GLY A 101 -22.50 23.40 0.72
CA GLY A 101 -22.42 24.31 -0.43
C GLY A 101 -23.47 25.42 -0.36
N GLY A 102 -23.04 26.66 -0.51
CA GLY A 102 -23.89 27.85 -0.44
C GLY A 102 -24.12 28.53 -1.79
N SER A 103 -23.75 27.90 -2.91
CA SER A 103 -24.15 28.36 -4.24
C SER A 103 -25.68 28.35 -4.34
N ILE A 104 -26.26 29.36 -5.00
CA ILE A 104 -27.72 29.46 -5.18
C ILE A 104 -28.26 28.21 -5.89
N PHE A 105 -27.54 27.68 -6.87
CA PHE A 105 -27.92 26.47 -7.59
C PHE A 105 -27.89 25.24 -6.68
N ASP A 106 -26.88 25.13 -5.83
CA ASP A 106 -26.72 23.97 -4.93
C ASP A 106 -27.71 24.03 -3.77
N SER A 107 -27.97 25.22 -3.23
CA SER A 107 -29.00 25.44 -2.20
C SER A 107 -30.40 25.19 -2.76
N LEU A 108 -30.68 25.62 -4.00
CA LEU A 108 -31.94 25.33 -4.67
C LEU A 108 -32.06 23.83 -4.93
N ALA A 109 -31.07 23.20 -5.54
CA ALA A 109 -31.07 21.75 -5.78
C ALA A 109 -31.20 20.96 -4.47
N PHE A 110 -30.50 21.37 -3.42
CA PHE A 110 -30.56 20.75 -2.11
C PHE A 110 -31.96 20.83 -1.51
N LYS A 111 -32.56 22.02 -1.49
CA LYS A 111 -33.92 22.22 -0.98
C LYS A 111 -34.96 21.51 -1.84
N THR A 112 -34.80 21.58 -3.15
CA THR A 112 -35.68 20.98 -4.14
C THR A 112 -35.64 19.46 -4.11
N TYR A 113 -34.49 18.81 -3.91
CA TYR A 113 -34.36 17.35 -3.96
C TYR A 113 -34.35 16.67 -2.59
N PHE A 114 -33.82 17.31 -1.54
CA PHE A 114 -33.63 16.65 -0.24
C PHE A 114 -34.56 17.13 0.87
N GLY A 115 -35.14 18.33 0.77
CA GLY A 115 -36.03 18.85 1.83
C GLY A 115 -35.36 18.97 3.21
N GLY A 116 -34.03 19.06 3.26
CA GLY A 116 -33.23 19.24 4.49
C GLY A 116 -32.86 17.94 5.23
N ILE A 117 -32.70 18.03 6.54
CA ILE A 117 -32.42 16.90 7.45
C ILE A 117 -33.52 16.80 8.52
N ASP A 118 -33.64 15.68 9.22
CA ASP A 118 -34.61 15.50 10.31
C ASP A 118 -34.12 16.13 11.61
N ASP A 119 -35.06 16.63 12.42
CA ASP A 119 -34.74 17.36 13.67
C ASP A 119 -33.84 16.55 14.61
N PHE A 120 -34.02 15.22 14.66
CA PHE A 120 -33.19 14.33 15.48
C PHE A 120 -31.71 14.31 15.07
N ASN A 121 -31.41 14.29 13.77
CA ASN A 121 -30.03 14.34 13.28
C ASN A 121 -29.47 15.77 13.31
N LEU A 122 -30.33 16.78 13.13
CA LEU A 122 -29.98 18.20 13.27
C LEU A 122 -29.51 18.51 14.70
N ASP A 123 -30.27 18.10 15.72
CA ASP A 123 -29.94 18.28 17.14
C ASP A 123 -28.61 17.64 17.54
N ARG A 124 -28.23 16.56 16.84
CA ARG A 124 -26.98 15.82 17.07
C ARG A 124 -25.82 16.27 16.18
N LYS A 125 -26.01 17.31 15.35
CA LYS A 125 -25.04 17.82 14.38
C LYS A 125 -24.49 16.75 13.43
N ARG A 126 -25.39 15.89 12.94
CA ARG A 126 -25.06 14.80 12.00
C ARG A 126 -25.39 15.23 10.59
N TYR A 127 -24.42 15.82 9.91
CA TYR A 127 -24.59 16.47 8.61
C TYR A 127 -24.02 15.65 7.45
N GLU A 128 -23.73 14.37 7.69
CA GLU A 128 -23.14 13.50 6.68
C GLU A 128 -24.13 13.23 5.53
N ALA A 129 -23.62 13.15 4.30
CA ALA A 129 -24.42 13.02 3.09
C ALA A 129 -25.41 11.83 3.14
N PHE A 130 -25.02 10.76 3.84
CA PHE A 130 -25.87 9.60 4.08
C PHE A 130 -27.20 9.95 4.75
N TYR A 131 -27.21 10.83 5.76
CA TYR A 131 -28.45 11.19 6.48
C TYR A 131 -29.40 12.00 5.59
N VAL A 132 -28.83 12.89 4.78
CA VAL A 132 -29.57 13.65 3.77
C VAL A 132 -30.21 12.72 2.74
N TYR A 133 -29.44 11.77 2.19
CA TYR A 133 -29.95 10.77 1.26
C TYR A 133 -31.02 9.87 1.89
N ASN A 134 -30.84 9.49 3.16
CA ASN A 134 -31.79 8.66 3.88
C ASN A 134 -33.14 9.35 4.07
N LYS A 135 -33.16 10.61 4.51
CA LYS A 135 -34.40 11.38 4.65
C LYS A 135 -35.14 11.48 3.31
N ALA A 136 -34.45 11.94 2.28
CA ALA A 136 -35.05 12.15 0.96
C ALA A 136 -35.58 10.86 0.31
N SER A 137 -34.94 9.72 0.62
CA SER A 137 -35.38 8.42 0.13
C SER A 137 -36.59 7.88 0.91
N VAL A 138 -36.66 8.12 2.22
CA VAL A 138 -37.78 7.71 3.08
C VAL A 138 -39.05 8.50 2.76
N ASP A 139 -38.92 9.81 2.50
CA ASP A 139 -40.04 10.67 2.10
C ASP A 139 -40.64 10.23 0.74
N GLY A 140 -39.89 9.45 -0.06
CA GLY A 140 -40.36 8.79 -1.26
C GLY A 140 -40.58 9.70 -2.48
N ASP A 141 -40.36 11.01 -2.33
CA ASP A 141 -40.52 12.02 -3.38
C ASP A 141 -39.35 11.98 -4.38
N LEU A 142 -38.11 11.92 -3.87
CA LEU A 142 -36.89 11.98 -4.67
C LEU A 142 -36.85 10.90 -5.76
N ARG A 143 -37.16 9.66 -5.39
CA ARG A 143 -37.13 8.52 -6.32
C ARG A 143 -38.19 8.65 -7.42
N LYS A 144 -39.41 9.07 -7.07
CA LYS A 144 -40.51 9.24 -8.04
C LYS A 144 -40.21 10.36 -9.00
N ARG A 145 -39.67 11.47 -8.50
CA ARG A 145 -39.30 12.63 -9.31
C ARG A 145 -38.18 12.31 -10.29
N LEU A 146 -37.09 11.70 -9.83
CA LEU A 146 -36.02 11.29 -10.75
C LEU A 146 -36.51 10.30 -11.82
N ALA A 147 -37.43 9.39 -11.48
CA ALA A 147 -37.99 8.46 -12.45
C ALA A 147 -38.85 9.17 -13.53
N ASN A 148 -39.54 10.26 -13.17
CA ASN A 148 -40.42 10.99 -14.08
C ASN A 148 -39.70 12.10 -14.87
N GLU A 149 -38.72 12.76 -14.25
CA GLU A 149 -38.09 13.99 -14.75
C GLU A 149 -36.72 13.74 -15.41
N SER A 150 -35.96 12.71 -15.00
CA SER A 150 -34.61 12.49 -15.53
C SER A 150 -34.66 12.06 -17.00
N SER A 151 -33.86 12.72 -17.83
CA SER A 151 -33.64 12.33 -19.24
C SER A 151 -32.46 11.36 -19.41
N ASN A 152 -31.66 11.16 -18.37
CA ASN A 152 -30.45 10.37 -18.41
C ASN A 152 -30.75 8.85 -18.33
N THR A 153 -30.38 8.11 -19.37
CA THR A 153 -30.59 6.66 -19.46
C THR A 153 -29.89 5.89 -18.36
N ASN A 154 -28.71 6.36 -17.93
CA ASN A 154 -27.91 5.71 -16.89
C ASN A 154 -28.57 5.87 -15.51
N VAL A 155 -29.12 7.06 -15.23
CA VAL A 155 -29.88 7.34 -14.01
C VAL A 155 -31.14 6.48 -13.97
N ARG A 156 -31.88 6.37 -15.08
CA ARG A 156 -33.05 5.48 -15.16
C ARG A 156 -32.69 4.01 -14.95
N ALA A 157 -31.61 3.52 -15.58
CA ALA A 157 -31.14 2.16 -15.37
C ALA A 157 -30.77 1.90 -13.90
N LEU A 158 -30.13 2.87 -13.25
CA LEU A 158 -29.80 2.80 -11.83
C LEU A 158 -31.06 2.74 -10.94
N LEU A 159 -32.07 3.56 -11.22
CA LEU A 159 -33.33 3.55 -10.47
C LEU A 159 -34.14 2.26 -10.67
N GLN A 160 -34.08 1.67 -11.86
CA GLN A 160 -34.68 0.37 -12.17
C GLN A 160 -33.95 -0.78 -11.45
N ALA A 161 -32.63 -0.65 -11.25
CA ALA A 161 -31.86 -1.60 -10.47
C ALA A 161 -32.19 -1.56 -8.97
N ILE A 162 -32.92 -0.57 -8.46
CA ILE A 162 -33.35 -0.52 -7.05
C ILE A 162 -34.64 -1.34 -6.84
N PRO A 163 -34.70 -2.26 -5.87
CA PRO A 163 -35.89 -3.09 -5.65
C PRO A 163 -37.08 -2.27 -5.16
N ASN A 164 -38.25 -2.53 -5.77
CA ASN A 164 -39.53 -1.89 -5.42
C ASN A 164 -40.30 -2.65 -4.32
N GLU A 165 -40.11 -3.96 -4.23
CA GLU A 165 -41.00 -4.87 -3.49
C GLU A 165 -40.25 -5.68 -2.44
N GLY A 166 -39.67 -4.99 -1.45
CA GLY A 166 -39.00 -5.64 -0.33
C GLY A 166 -37.64 -6.26 -0.67
N ARG A 167 -37.16 -7.16 0.19
CA ARG A 167 -35.82 -7.75 0.05
C ARG A 167 -35.80 -8.74 -1.12
N PRO A 168 -34.95 -8.55 -2.13
CA PRO A 168 -34.88 -9.43 -3.30
C PRO A 168 -34.59 -10.91 -2.95
N GLY A 169 -33.84 -11.12 -1.87
CA GLY A 169 -33.53 -12.44 -1.32
C GLY A 169 -34.61 -13.04 -0.40
N ASN A 170 -35.84 -12.49 -0.34
CA ASN A 170 -36.90 -13.02 0.55
C ASN A 170 -37.24 -14.49 0.26
N PHE A 171 -36.97 -14.97 -0.96
CA PHE A 171 -37.13 -16.38 -1.31
C PHE A 171 -36.34 -17.32 -0.40
N TRP A 172 -35.22 -16.89 0.18
CA TRP A 172 -34.41 -17.71 1.09
C TRP A 172 -35.19 -18.15 2.32
N ASN A 173 -35.96 -17.24 2.93
CA ASN A 173 -36.76 -17.56 4.11
C ASN A 173 -37.79 -18.64 3.77
N ARG A 174 -38.44 -18.50 2.61
CA ARG A 174 -39.47 -19.44 2.18
C ARG A 174 -38.91 -20.79 1.78
N LEU A 175 -37.83 -20.78 0.99
CA LEU A 175 -37.10 -21.98 0.58
C LEU A 175 -36.56 -22.76 1.79
N LEU A 176 -35.95 -22.08 2.75
CA LEU A 176 -35.42 -22.74 3.95
C LEU A 176 -36.51 -23.18 4.92
N SER A 177 -37.71 -22.57 4.89
CA SER A 177 -38.86 -22.96 5.73
C SER A 177 -39.64 -24.15 5.18
N GLU A 178 -39.43 -24.51 3.91
CA GLU A 178 -40.16 -25.60 3.26
C GLU A 178 -39.75 -26.97 3.86
N PRO A 179 -40.68 -27.74 4.47
CA PRO A 179 -40.34 -28.97 5.20
C PRO A 179 -39.65 -30.03 4.32
N THR A 180 -40.04 -30.11 3.05
CA THR A 180 -39.46 -31.06 2.08
C THR A 180 -37.98 -30.80 1.79
N ILE A 181 -37.49 -29.58 2.06
CA ILE A 181 -36.09 -29.19 1.90
C ILE A 181 -35.24 -29.60 3.10
N SER A 182 -35.76 -29.70 4.31
CA SER A 182 -34.99 -30.23 5.47
C SER A 182 -35.23 -31.72 5.73
N ALA A 183 -36.29 -32.32 5.18
CA ALA A 183 -36.71 -33.68 5.52
C ALA A 183 -35.74 -34.81 5.12
N PHE A 184 -34.98 -34.63 4.03
CA PHE A 184 -34.10 -35.67 3.49
C PHE A 184 -32.69 -35.13 3.23
N PRO A 185 -31.62 -35.88 3.55
CA PRO A 185 -30.25 -35.49 3.27
C PRO A 185 -29.94 -35.52 1.77
N GLY A 186 -28.89 -34.81 1.36
CA GLY A 186 -28.37 -34.80 -0.02
C GLY A 186 -28.57 -33.48 -0.77
N VAL A 187 -28.19 -33.50 -2.05
CA VAL A 187 -28.13 -32.31 -2.93
C VAL A 187 -29.53 -31.95 -3.45
N LYS A 188 -29.86 -30.66 -3.38
CA LYS A 188 -31.12 -30.09 -3.84
C LYS A 188 -30.84 -28.88 -4.72
N LEU A 189 -31.69 -28.69 -5.73
CA LEU A 189 -31.60 -27.54 -6.61
C LEU A 189 -32.95 -26.84 -6.75
N ALA A 190 -32.97 -25.52 -6.55
CA ALA A 190 -34.17 -24.73 -6.69
C ALA A 190 -34.03 -23.73 -7.85
N LYS A 191 -34.87 -23.82 -8.88
CA LYS A 191 -34.93 -22.85 -9.97
C LYS A 191 -35.70 -21.60 -9.53
N LEU A 192 -35.12 -20.42 -9.71
CA LEU A 192 -35.79 -19.16 -9.41
C LEU A 192 -36.57 -18.68 -10.64
N VAL A 193 -37.88 -18.45 -10.49
CA VAL A 193 -38.79 -18.01 -11.55
C VAL A 193 -39.46 -16.70 -11.15
N ASN A 194 -39.52 -15.74 -12.08
CA ASN A 194 -40.07 -14.39 -11.88
C ASN A 194 -39.33 -13.56 -10.82
N PHE A 195 -38.04 -13.82 -10.59
CA PHE A 195 -37.17 -12.97 -9.76
C PHE A 195 -36.33 -12.04 -10.66
N PRO A 196 -36.66 -10.74 -10.78
CA PRO A 196 -36.00 -9.84 -11.73
C PRO A 196 -34.49 -9.69 -11.51
N TYR A 197 -34.06 -9.81 -10.24
CA TYR A 197 -32.65 -9.67 -9.83
C TYR A 197 -31.84 -10.98 -9.86
N PHE A 198 -32.52 -12.08 -10.18
CA PHE A 198 -31.93 -13.41 -10.28
C PHE A 198 -32.42 -14.08 -11.57
N PRO A 199 -32.21 -13.47 -12.75
CA PRO A 199 -32.63 -14.06 -14.00
C PRO A 199 -31.84 -15.35 -14.24
N ASP A 200 -32.57 -16.41 -14.58
CA ASP A 200 -32.03 -17.74 -14.89
C ASP A 200 -31.13 -18.35 -13.81
N ARG A 201 -31.32 -17.95 -12.55
CA ARG A 201 -30.53 -18.45 -11.42
C ARG A 201 -31.11 -19.72 -10.83
N LYS A 202 -30.21 -20.56 -10.35
CA LYS A 202 -30.53 -21.79 -9.61
C LYS A 202 -29.87 -21.72 -8.24
N VAL A 203 -30.58 -22.14 -7.20
CA VAL A 203 -30.05 -22.24 -5.84
C VAL A 203 -29.60 -23.68 -5.63
N ILE A 204 -28.34 -23.88 -5.25
CA ILE A 204 -27.83 -25.17 -4.83
C ILE A 204 -27.84 -25.26 -3.31
N LEU A 205 -28.33 -26.38 -2.81
CA LEU A 205 -28.39 -26.71 -1.40
C LEU A 205 -27.83 -28.11 -1.21
N SER A 206 -27.12 -28.33 -0.11
CA SER A 206 -26.81 -29.66 0.40
C SER A 206 -27.20 -29.74 1.85
N VAL A 207 -27.87 -30.84 2.23
CA VAL A 207 -28.44 -31.04 3.56
C VAL A 207 -27.75 -32.22 4.24
N GLY A 208 -27.12 -31.94 5.37
CA GLY A 208 -26.67 -32.95 6.33
C GLY A 208 -27.71 -33.09 7.43
N LEU A 209 -28.04 -34.32 7.79
CA LEU A 209 -29.10 -34.63 8.74
C LEU A 209 -28.67 -35.81 9.62
N LEU A 210 -28.69 -35.59 10.93
CA LEU A 210 -28.54 -36.62 11.96
C LEU A 210 -29.89 -36.81 12.65
N THR A 211 -30.39 -38.04 12.61
CA THR A 211 -31.64 -38.43 13.30
C THR A 211 -31.42 -38.53 14.81
N SER A 212 -32.49 -38.44 15.60
CA SER A 212 -32.39 -38.47 17.07
C SER A 212 -31.77 -39.76 17.62
N ASP A 213 -31.78 -40.85 16.83
CA ASP A 213 -31.17 -42.14 17.18
C ASP A 213 -29.65 -42.17 16.92
N GLU A 214 -29.16 -41.30 16.04
CA GLU A 214 -27.74 -41.18 15.65
C GLU A 214 -26.97 -40.16 16.50
N ILE A 215 -27.68 -39.36 17.31
CA ILE A 215 -27.08 -38.34 18.18
C ILE A 215 -26.61 -39.02 19.47
N GLU A 216 -25.29 -39.07 19.67
CA GLU A 216 -24.71 -39.56 20.93
C GLU A 216 -25.07 -38.64 22.11
N THR A 217 -25.50 -39.24 23.23
CA THR A 217 -26.04 -38.52 24.40
C THR A 217 -25.06 -37.57 25.10
N ASN A 218 -23.75 -37.72 24.89
CA ASN A 218 -22.69 -36.88 25.47
C ASN A 218 -22.07 -35.87 24.49
N SER A 219 -22.53 -35.81 23.24
CA SER A 219 -21.95 -34.93 22.22
C SER A 219 -22.39 -33.48 22.42
N SER A 220 -21.47 -32.55 22.24
CA SER A 220 -21.77 -31.11 22.27
C SER A 220 -22.51 -30.70 21.00
N GLU A 221 -23.32 -29.64 21.07
CA GLU A 221 -24.03 -29.13 19.88
C GLU A 221 -23.07 -28.72 18.74
N ALA A 222 -21.86 -28.29 19.09
CA ALA A 222 -20.83 -27.96 18.11
C ALA A 222 -20.32 -29.20 17.35
N GLU A 223 -20.13 -30.33 18.03
CA GLU A 223 -19.70 -31.60 17.41
C GLU A 223 -20.78 -32.16 16.49
N ILE A 224 -22.05 -32.16 16.92
CA ILE A 224 -23.20 -32.60 16.10
C ILE A 224 -23.31 -31.72 14.84
N ARG A 225 -23.15 -30.40 14.99
CA ARG A 225 -23.15 -29.46 13.86
C ARG A 225 -22.02 -29.77 12.88
N ASP A 226 -20.81 -30.00 13.37
CA ASP A 226 -19.64 -30.23 12.52
C ASP A 226 -19.74 -31.56 11.77
N GLN A 227 -20.30 -32.60 12.39
CA GLN A 227 -20.63 -33.87 11.72
C GLN A 227 -21.67 -33.68 10.60
N CYS A 228 -22.79 -32.98 10.87
CA CYS A 228 -23.78 -32.67 9.83
C CYS A 228 -23.18 -31.80 8.71
N MET A 229 -22.28 -30.86 9.03
CA MET A 229 -21.57 -30.06 8.03
C MET A 229 -20.70 -30.92 7.11
N VAL A 230 -19.94 -31.86 7.68
CA VAL A 230 -19.10 -32.80 6.92
C VAL A 230 -19.97 -33.65 5.98
N GLN A 231 -21.08 -34.20 6.48
CA GLN A 231 -22.02 -34.97 5.66
C GLN A 231 -22.62 -34.14 4.51
N ALA A 232 -22.98 -32.88 4.77
CA ALA A 232 -23.50 -31.97 3.74
C ALA A 232 -22.44 -31.64 2.67
N ARG A 233 -21.16 -31.51 3.06
CA ARG A 233 -20.05 -31.25 2.12
C ARG A 233 -19.71 -32.48 1.29
N LEU A 234 -19.61 -33.65 1.92
CA LEU A 234 -19.30 -34.92 1.24
C LEU A 234 -20.37 -35.27 0.19
N SER A 235 -21.65 -35.14 0.55
CA SER A 235 -22.76 -35.40 -0.37
C SER A 235 -22.76 -34.48 -1.61
N LEU A 236 -22.15 -33.30 -1.51
CA LEU A 236 -21.94 -32.44 -2.66
C LEU A 236 -20.66 -32.80 -3.43
N ALA A 237 -19.54 -33.03 -2.74
CA ALA A 237 -18.26 -33.35 -3.36
C ALA A 237 -18.29 -34.64 -4.18
N GLU A 238 -19.01 -35.66 -3.71
CA GLU A 238 -19.16 -36.97 -4.36
C GLU A 238 -20.43 -37.07 -5.21
N TYR A 239 -21.04 -35.94 -5.59
CA TYR A 239 -22.30 -35.94 -6.32
C TYR A 239 -22.19 -36.63 -7.69
N ALA A 240 -22.77 -37.83 -7.79
CA ALA A 240 -22.85 -38.61 -9.03
C ALA A 240 -24.24 -38.62 -9.69
N GLY A 241 -25.29 -38.19 -8.96
CA GLY A 241 -26.68 -38.16 -9.44
C GLY A 241 -27.71 -38.11 -8.29
N GLY A 242 -29.00 -37.94 -8.61
CA GLY A 242 -30.10 -38.02 -7.64
C GLY A 242 -30.51 -36.72 -6.95
N ALA A 243 -30.15 -35.54 -7.50
CA ALA A 243 -30.60 -34.27 -6.95
C ALA A 243 -32.13 -34.11 -6.96
N THR A 244 -32.66 -33.55 -5.88
CA THR A 244 -34.09 -33.17 -5.80
C THR A 244 -34.30 -31.77 -6.33
N TRP A 245 -35.33 -31.60 -7.17
CA TRP A 245 -35.57 -30.34 -7.88
C TRP A 245 -36.77 -29.59 -7.30
N PHE A 246 -36.60 -28.29 -7.16
CA PHE A 246 -37.61 -27.36 -6.67
C PHE A 246 -37.74 -26.19 -7.64
N GLU A 247 -38.93 -25.61 -7.71
CA GLU A 247 -39.19 -24.33 -8.35
C GLU A 247 -39.63 -23.34 -7.28
N VAL A 248 -38.96 -22.20 -7.22
CA VAL A 248 -39.39 -21.06 -6.42
C VAL A 248 -39.93 -20.01 -7.36
N LYS A 249 -41.23 -19.80 -7.32
CA LYS A 249 -41.92 -18.81 -8.13
C LYS A 249 -42.29 -17.61 -7.28
N LYS A 250 -41.93 -16.41 -7.74
CA LYS A 250 -42.38 -15.16 -7.11
C LYS A 250 -43.85 -14.89 -7.50
N ASP A 251 -44.71 -14.67 -6.50
CA ASP A 251 -46.08 -14.20 -6.66
C ASP A 251 -46.28 -12.90 -5.87
N LYS A 252 -46.30 -11.77 -6.59
CA LYS A 252 -46.35 -10.41 -6.01
C LYS A 252 -45.27 -10.19 -4.92
N GLN A 253 -45.65 -10.19 -3.64
CA GLN A 253 -44.74 -9.96 -2.50
C GLN A 253 -44.21 -11.25 -1.87
N ASP A 254 -44.77 -12.42 -2.18
CA ASP A 254 -44.40 -13.69 -1.57
C ASP A 254 -43.80 -14.66 -2.61
N ALA A 255 -43.25 -15.78 -2.14
CA ALA A 255 -42.71 -16.85 -2.96
C ALA A 255 -43.45 -18.16 -2.69
N THR A 256 -43.73 -18.93 -3.73
CA THR A 256 -44.25 -20.30 -3.61
C THR A 256 -43.19 -21.28 -4.02
N VAL A 257 -42.95 -22.30 -3.18
CA VAL A 257 -42.01 -23.40 -3.46
C VAL A 257 -42.81 -24.61 -3.91
N SER A 258 -42.43 -25.22 -5.03
CA SER A 258 -43.03 -26.46 -5.53
C SER A 258 -41.95 -27.46 -5.91
N LYS A 259 -42.21 -28.75 -5.71
CA LYS A 259 -41.29 -29.82 -6.12
C LYS A 259 -41.47 -30.10 -7.61
N LEU A 260 -40.37 -30.28 -8.33
CA LEU A 260 -40.35 -30.63 -9.75
C LEU A 260 -40.01 -32.13 -9.90
N ASP A 261 -40.83 -32.86 -10.66
CA ASP A 261 -40.69 -34.32 -10.85
C ASP A 261 -39.79 -34.71 -12.05
N SER A 262 -39.27 -33.73 -12.81
CA SER A 262 -38.59 -33.96 -14.09
C SER A 262 -37.06 -34.01 -14.00
N ASN A 263 -36.43 -34.86 -14.82
CA ASN A 263 -34.99 -34.85 -15.14
C ASN A 263 -34.56 -33.49 -15.71
N GLN A 264 -34.06 -32.60 -14.86
CA GLN A 264 -33.36 -31.40 -15.31
C GLN A 264 -31.85 -31.64 -15.35
N THR A 265 -31.18 -30.94 -16.26
CA THR A 265 -29.71 -30.97 -16.37
C THR A 265 -29.09 -30.05 -15.31
N MET A 266 -28.16 -30.61 -14.52
CA MET A 266 -27.35 -29.79 -13.63
C MET A 266 -26.47 -28.84 -14.43
N PRO A 267 -26.24 -27.61 -13.94
CA PRO A 267 -25.21 -26.73 -14.50
C PRO A 267 -23.84 -27.43 -14.43
N PRO A 268 -22.97 -27.25 -15.45
CA PRO A 268 -21.60 -27.73 -15.38
C PRO A 268 -20.87 -26.98 -14.26
N ALA A 269 -20.45 -27.66 -13.20
CA ALA A 269 -19.74 -27.05 -12.08
C ALA A 269 -18.75 -28.04 -11.45
N ASP A 270 -17.68 -27.52 -10.85
CA ASP A 270 -16.78 -28.30 -10.01
C ASP A 270 -17.41 -28.47 -8.62
N PHE A 271 -18.04 -29.62 -8.38
CA PHE A 271 -18.74 -29.91 -7.13
C PHE A 271 -17.80 -30.03 -5.93
N ASN A 272 -16.52 -30.38 -6.15
CA ASN A 272 -15.53 -30.44 -5.09
C ASN A 272 -15.18 -29.02 -4.62
N ASP A 273 -14.89 -28.09 -5.54
CA ASP A 273 -14.68 -26.67 -5.24
C ASP A 273 -15.94 -26.04 -4.57
N LEU A 274 -17.13 -26.33 -5.09
CA LEU A 274 -18.38 -25.84 -4.52
C LEU A 274 -18.57 -26.31 -3.07
N SER A 275 -18.29 -27.57 -2.76
CA SER A 275 -18.43 -28.10 -1.39
C SER A 275 -17.63 -27.32 -0.34
N GLN A 276 -16.49 -26.76 -0.74
CA GLN A 276 -15.63 -25.96 0.14
C GLN A 276 -16.10 -24.51 0.23
N ARG A 277 -16.63 -23.95 -0.87
CA ARG A 277 -17.00 -22.52 -0.98
C ARG A 277 -18.41 -22.18 -0.54
N LEU A 278 -19.32 -23.16 -0.45
CA LEU A 278 -20.71 -22.91 -0.04
C LEU A 278 -20.81 -22.48 1.43
N SER A 279 -21.63 -21.47 1.66
CA SER A 279 -21.88 -20.92 2.99
C SER A 279 -22.92 -21.71 3.77
N LEU A 280 -22.79 -21.70 5.10
CA LEU A 280 -23.79 -22.20 6.03
C LEU A 280 -25.04 -21.31 6.00
N LEU A 281 -26.20 -21.89 5.70
CA LEU A 281 -27.46 -21.15 5.55
C LEU A 281 -28.41 -21.33 6.74
N ARG A 282 -28.56 -22.57 7.22
CA ARG A 282 -29.44 -22.92 8.36
C ARG A 282 -28.82 -24.02 9.18
N VAL A 283 -28.91 -23.89 10.50
CA VAL A 283 -28.53 -24.90 11.49
C VAL A 283 -29.61 -24.96 12.55
N GLY A 284 -29.95 -26.16 12.98
CA GLY A 284 -30.78 -26.36 14.16
C GLY A 284 -31.55 -27.67 14.13
N ARG A 285 -32.31 -27.91 15.20
CA ARG A 285 -33.24 -29.04 15.27
C ARG A 285 -34.46 -28.77 14.39
N THR A 286 -34.87 -29.81 13.68
CA THR A 286 -36.12 -29.87 12.92
C THR A 286 -37.29 -30.18 13.87
N ASP A 287 -38.51 -29.96 13.40
CA ASP A 287 -39.73 -30.23 14.19
C ASP A 287 -39.88 -31.71 14.56
N THR A 288 -39.19 -32.60 13.84
CA THR A 288 -39.12 -34.05 14.10
C THR A 288 -38.02 -34.43 15.11
N GLY A 289 -37.26 -33.47 15.64
CA GLY A 289 -36.19 -33.71 16.62
C GLY A 289 -34.81 -34.03 16.04
N ALA A 290 -34.69 -34.18 14.71
CA ALA A 290 -33.42 -34.41 14.02
C ALA A 290 -32.61 -33.11 13.90
N TYR A 291 -31.28 -33.19 13.93
CA TYR A 291 -30.39 -32.02 13.75
C TYR A 291 -30.02 -31.87 12.27
N ALA A 292 -30.34 -30.72 11.67
CA ALA A 292 -30.10 -30.47 10.26
C ALA A 292 -29.16 -29.29 10.04
N VAL A 293 -28.22 -29.47 9.12
CA VAL A 293 -27.37 -28.40 8.60
C VAL A 293 -27.59 -28.28 7.10
N ILE A 294 -27.87 -27.06 6.65
CA ILE A 294 -28.04 -26.73 5.23
C ILE A 294 -26.90 -25.79 4.82
N ILE A 295 -26.09 -26.24 3.87
CA ILE A 295 -25.14 -25.41 3.14
C ILE A 295 -25.71 -25.08 1.75
N GLY A 296 -25.41 -23.92 1.21
CA GLY A 296 -25.94 -23.56 -0.10
C GLY A 296 -25.59 -22.17 -0.58
N GLY A 297 -26.01 -21.88 -1.81
CA GLY A 297 -25.71 -20.64 -2.52
C GLY A 297 -26.42 -20.53 -3.86
N VAL A 298 -26.33 -19.35 -4.50
CA VAL A 298 -26.95 -19.08 -5.81
C VAL A 298 -25.92 -19.30 -6.89
N MET A 299 -26.29 -20.00 -7.96
CA MET A 299 -25.45 -20.26 -9.12
C MET A 299 -26.09 -19.71 -10.40
N ASN A 300 -25.25 -19.31 -11.34
CA ASN A 300 -25.67 -18.93 -12.69
C ASN A 300 -25.84 -20.17 -13.60
N LYS A 301 -26.19 -19.94 -14.87
CA LYS A 301 -26.30 -20.98 -15.91
C LYS A 301 -24.98 -21.72 -16.14
N ASP A 302 -23.85 -21.06 -15.92
CA ASP A 302 -22.50 -21.59 -16.15
C ASP A 302 -21.91 -22.31 -14.91
N GLY A 303 -22.71 -22.51 -13.85
CA GLY A 303 -22.27 -23.19 -12.63
C GLY A 303 -21.36 -22.35 -11.72
N LYS A 304 -21.13 -21.07 -12.02
CA LYS A 304 -20.38 -20.15 -11.15
C LYS A 304 -21.25 -19.73 -9.96
N LEU A 305 -20.67 -19.84 -8.77
CA LEU A 305 -21.29 -19.45 -7.50
C LEU A 305 -21.29 -17.92 -7.34
N GLU A 306 -22.43 -17.34 -6.96
CA GLU A 306 -22.50 -15.97 -6.44
C GLU A 306 -21.84 -15.97 -5.04
N SER A 307 -20.66 -15.35 -4.93
CA SER A 307 -19.86 -15.24 -3.69
C SER A 307 -20.69 -14.70 -2.52
N HIS A 308 -21.67 -13.86 -2.82
CA HIS A 308 -22.69 -13.44 -1.88
C HIS A 308 -24.07 -13.79 -2.44
N GLY A 309 -24.50 -15.03 -2.25
CA GLY A 309 -25.83 -15.55 -2.66
C GLY A 309 -27.06 -14.81 -2.09
N ARG A 310 -26.85 -13.71 -1.37
CA ARG A 310 -27.87 -12.74 -1.00
C ARG A 310 -27.59 -11.45 -1.77
N TRP A 311 -28.27 -11.22 -2.90
CA TRP A 311 -28.40 -9.86 -3.43
C TRP A 311 -29.21 -9.04 -2.43
N LEU A 312 -28.49 -8.45 -1.50
CA LEU A 312 -28.98 -7.46 -0.56
C LEU A 312 -28.37 -6.14 -1.02
N PRO A 313 -29.08 -5.28 -1.77
CA PRO A 313 -29.09 -3.92 -1.29
C PRO A 313 -29.68 -4.03 0.11
N TYR A 314 -28.81 -4.01 1.13
CA TYR A 314 -29.28 -3.80 2.49
C TYR A 314 -30.24 -2.60 2.43
N PRO A 315 -31.35 -2.58 3.18
CA PRO A 315 -32.21 -1.40 3.22
C PRO A 315 -31.43 -0.10 3.46
N ILE A 316 -30.27 -0.21 4.14
CA ILE A 316 -29.31 0.88 4.37
C ILE A 316 -28.63 1.43 3.09
N LEU A 317 -28.52 0.66 2.01
CA LEU A 317 -27.90 1.07 0.75
C LEU A 317 -28.90 1.67 -0.24
N VAL A 318 -30.20 1.41 -0.09
CA VAL A 318 -31.23 1.99 -0.96
C VAL A 318 -31.14 3.52 -1.00
N PRO A 319 -30.99 4.22 0.16
CA PRO A 319 -30.72 5.66 0.15
C PRO A 319 -29.50 6.06 -0.67
N MET A 320 -28.41 5.29 -0.59
CA MET A 320 -27.20 5.57 -1.35
C MET A 320 -27.42 5.40 -2.85
N MET A 321 -28.20 4.41 -3.28
CA MET A 321 -28.51 4.21 -4.69
C MET A 321 -29.32 5.38 -5.26
N VAL A 322 -30.35 5.84 -4.54
CA VAL A 322 -31.16 7.00 -4.95
C VAL A 322 -30.32 8.29 -4.91
N GLY A 323 -29.54 8.50 -3.85
CA GLY A 323 -28.64 9.66 -3.72
C GLY A 323 -27.56 9.71 -4.81
N THR A 324 -27.00 8.55 -5.20
CA THR A 324 -26.04 8.45 -6.31
C THR A 324 -26.72 8.79 -7.64
N ALA A 325 -27.94 8.31 -7.87
CA ALA A 325 -28.72 8.63 -9.08
C ALA A 325 -28.90 10.15 -9.24
N MET A 326 -29.22 10.84 -8.14
CA MET A 326 -29.31 12.30 -8.10
C MET A 326 -27.95 12.97 -8.33
N SER A 327 -26.89 12.45 -7.70
CA SER A 327 -25.53 12.96 -7.86
C SER A 327 -25.04 12.85 -9.30
N MET A 328 -25.41 11.78 -10.01
CA MET A 328 -25.14 11.60 -11.43
C MET A 328 -25.95 12.59 -12.29
N GLU A 329 -27.22 12.85 -11.96
CA GLU A 329 -28.05 13.82 -12.69
C GLU A 329 -27.49 15.26 -12.56
N ASN A 330 -26.99 15.62 -11.37
CA ASN A 330 -26.43 16.95 -11.10
C ASN A 330 -24.94 17.09 -11.45
N GLY A 331 -24.30 16.04 -12.00
CA GLY A 331 -22.89 16.09 -12.41
C GLY A 331 -21.90 16.18 -11.23
N TYR A 332 -22.24 15.58 -10.09
CA TYR A 332 -21.36 15.45 -8.92
C TYR A 332 -20.38 14.28 -9.05
N TYR A 333 -20.62 13.34 -9.96
CA TYR A 333 -19.63 12.36 -10.40
C TYR A 333 -19.00 12.82 -11.70
N SER A 334 -17.77 12.37 -11.97
CA SER A 334 -17.16 12.52 -13.30
C SER A 334 -18.00 11.81 -14.37
N THR A 335 -17.81 12.23 -15.62
CA THR A 335 -18.54 11.71 -16.77
C THR A 335 -18.30 10.22 -16.98
N GLU A 336 -17.06 9.79 -16.84
CA GLU A 336 -16.59 8.42 -16.99
C GLU A 336 -17.11 7.54 -15.83
N ALA A 337 -16.96 7.98 -14.57
CA ALA A 337 -17.51 7.24 -13.43
C ALA A 337 -19.04 7.11 -13.53
N SER A 338 -19.75 8.16 -13.94
CA SER A 338 -21.20 8.11 -14.16
C SER A 338 -21.59 7.12 -15.26
N PHE A 339 -20.80 7.05 -16.34
CA PHE A 339 -21.01 6.09 -17.42
C PHE A 339 -20.80 4.64 -16.94
N GLU A 340 -19.72 4.39 -16.20
CA GLU A 340 -19.42 3.06 -15.64
C GLU A 340 -20.48 2.59 -14.63
N ILE A 341 -20.95 3.47 -13.74
CA ILE A 341 -22.06 3.17 -12.81
C ILE A 341 -23.32 2.81 -13.59
N GLY A 342 -23.64 3.55 -14.65
CA GLY A 342 -24.77 3.29 -15.53
C GLY A 342 -24.66 1.93 -16.24
N ASN A 343 -23.49 1.62 -16.80
CA ASN A 343 -23.22 0.35 -17.46
C ASN A 343 -23.32 -0.83 -16.47
N LEU A 344 -22.75 -0.70 -15.27
CA LEU A 344 -22.89 -1.70 -14.20
C LEU A 344 -24.35 -1.92 -13.81
N ALA A 345 -25.16 -0.87 -13.73
CA ALA A 345 -26.60 -0.99 -13.47
C ALA A 345 -27.32 -1.78 -14.57
N GLN A 346 -27.05 -1.46 -15.84
CA GLN A 346 -27.64 -2.17 -16.98
C GLN A 346 -27.21 -3.64 -17.02
N GLN A 347 -25.92 -3.93 -16.82
CA GLN A 347 -25.40 -5.30 -16.78
C GLN A 347 -25.96 -6.10 -15.59
N THR A 348 -26.22 -5.43 -14.46
CA THR A 348 -26.88 -6.05 -13.30
C THR A 348 -28.32 -6.44 -13.64
N LEU A 349 -29.05 -5.60 -14.37
CA LEU A 349 -30.41 -5.90 -14.85
C LEU A 349 -30.41 -7.07 -15.87
N LEU A 350 -29.36 -7.19 -16.67
CA LEU A 350 -29.15 -8.33 -17.58
C LEU A 350 -28.71 -9.62 -16.85
N GLY A 351 -28.42 -9.54 -15.56
CA GLY A 351 -28.02 -10.70 -14.76
C GLY A 351 -26.55 -11.09 -14.90
N ASN A 352 -25.65 -10.16 -15.22
CA ASN A 352 -24.20 -10.39 -15.14
C ASN A 352 -23.76 -10.46 -13.66
N LEU A 353 -23.10 -11.55 -13.27
CA LEU A 353 -22.65 -11.80 -11.89
C LEU A 353 -21.52 -10.86 -11.48
N GLU A 354 -20.51 -10.68 -12.33
CA GLU A 354 -19.36 -9.84 -12.01
C GLU A 354 -19.77 -8.37 -11.86
N ALA A 355 -20.62 -7.90 -12.77
CA ALA A 355 -21.18 -6.55 -12.70
C ALA A 355 -22.00 -6.34 -11.43
N LYS A 356 -22.81 -7.34 -11.03
CA LYS A 356 -23.63 -7.29 -9.81
C LYS A 356 -22.78 -7.18 -8.54
N GLU A 357 -21.64 -7.88 -8.47
CA GLU A 357 -20.72 -7.76 -7.33
C GLU A 357 -19.98 -6.41 -7.32
N LYS A 358 -19.46 -5.96 -8.47
CA LYS A 358 -18.84 -4.62 -8.61
C LYS A 358 -19.82 -3.50 -8.29
N PHE A 359 -21.07 -3.64 -8.69
CA PHE A 359 -22.14 -2.68 -8.38
C PHE A 359 -22.44 -2.64 -6.88
N ARG A 360 -22.49 -3.81 -6.22
CA ARG A 360 -22.67 -3.89 -4.76
C ARG A 360 -21.48 -3.28 -4.01
N SER A 361 -20.25 -3.62 -4.40
CA SER A 361 -19.05 -3.07 -3.74
C SER A 361 -19.01 -1.55 -3.87
N PHE A 362 -19.40 -1.01 -5.03
CA PHE A 362 -19.46 0.44 -5.26
C PHE A 362 -20.39 1.13 -4.25
N PHE A 363 -21.62 0.65 -4.05
CA PHE A 363 -22.52 1.29 -3.08
C PHE A 363 -22.04 1.18 -1.64
N TRP A 364 -21.28 0.13 -1.32
CA TRP A 364 -20.60 0.06 -0.03
C TRP A 364 -19.49 1.10 0.09
N ALA A 365 -18.65 1.27 -0.94
CA ALA A 365 -17.62 2.31 -0.99
C ALA A 365 -18.25 3.71 -0.86
N ALA A 366 -19.27 4.01 -1.68
CA ALA A 366 -20.01 5.26 -1.63
C ALA A 366 -20.68 5.49 -0.26
N HIS A 367 -21.24 4.46 0.36
CA HIS A 367 -21.81 4.54 1.71
C HIS A 367 -20.76 4.91 2.76
N GLN A 368 -19.56 4.35 2.69
CA GLN A 368 -18.48 4.68 3.63
C GLN A 368 -18.08 6.15 3.51
N LEU A 369 -17.94 6.66 2.28
CA LEU A 369 -17.63 8.08 2.03
C LEU A 369 -18.76 9.00 2.53
N ALA A 370 -20.00 8.68 2.19
CA ALA A 370 -21.18 9.47 2.55
C ALA A 370 -21.44 9.53 4.07
N ARG A 371 -20.86 8.62 4.85
CA ARG A 371 -20.93 8.63 6.33
C ARG A 371 -19.81 9.44 6.99
N LYS A 372 -18.88 9.97 6.21
CA LYS A 372 -17.70 10.70 6.70
C LYS A 372 -17.60 12.12 6.14
N MET A 373 -18.39 12.43 5.12
CA MET A 373 -18.38 13.70 4.41
C MET A 373 -19.79 14.22 4.24
N ASN A 374 -19.95 15.55 4.18
CA ASN A 374 -21.20 16.18 3.77
C ASN A 374 -21.40 16.06 2.24
N LEU A 375 -22.56 16.49 1.75
CA LEU A 375 -22.94 16.34 0.35
C LEU A 375 -21.93 16.99 -0.60
N MET A 376 -21.58 18.26 -0.38
CA MET A 376 -20.68 19.00 -1.26
C MET A 376 -19.22 18.52 -1.16
N GLN A 377 -18.76 18.10 0.03
CA GLN A 377 -17.45 17.47 0.20
C GLN A 377 -17.35 16.20 -0.64
N MET A 378 -18.36 15.33 -0.57
CA MET A 378 -18.41 14.12 -1.36
C MET A 378 -18.49 14.43 -2.86
N ALA A 379 -19.30 15.41 -3.26
CA ALA A 379 -19.45 15.82 -4.66
C ALA A 379 -18.12 16.30 -5.27
N GLU A 380 -17.40 17.21 -4.61
CA GLU A 380 -16.14 17.76 -5.15
C GLU A 380 -15.07 16.67 -5.36
N VAL A 381 -14.95 15.72 -4.43
CA VAL A 381 -13.93 14.66 -4.53
C VAL A 381 -14.37 13.56 -5.50
N THR A 382 -15.64 13.16 -5.51
CA THR A 382 -16.11 12.16 -6.49
C THR A 382 -16.10 12.69 -7.93
N LYS A 383 -16.20 14.01 -8.10
CA LYS A 383 -15.96 14.69 -9.38
C LYS A 383 -14.49 14.73 -9.78
N SER A 384 -13.56 14.76 -8.83
CA SER A 384 -12.12 14.72 -9.10
C SER A 384 -11.62 13.30 -9.41
N CYS A 385 -12.36 12.26 -9.07
CA CYS A 385 -12.10 10.88 -9.50
C CYS A 385 -12.34 10.73 -11.01
N ARG A 386 -11.33 10.29 -11.76
CA ARG A 386 -11.48 10.04 -13.21
C ARG A 386 -12.40 8.87 -13.50
N ASP A 387 -12.30 7.80 -12.73
CA ASP A 387 -12.98 6.52 -12.96
C ASP A 387 -13.59 5.96 -11.67
N LEU A 388 -14.28 4.82 -11.79
CA LEU A 388 -14.85 4.12 -10.64
C LEU A 388 -13.78 3.55 -9.70
N GLU A 389 -12.63 3.17 -10.25
CA GLU A 389 -11.47 2.68 -9.48
C GLU A 389 -10.97 3.75 -8.49
N GLY A 390 -10.83 5.00 -8.92
CA GLY A 390 -10.49 6.11 -8.03
C GLY A 390 -11.47 6.29 -6.86
N VAL A 391 -12.76 6.00 -7.05
CA VAL A 391 -13.75 6.02 -5.95
C VAL A 391 -13.54 4.84 -4.98
N PHE A 392 -13.21 3.65 -5.50
CA PHE A 392 -12.87 2.50 -4.67
C PHE A 392 -11.61 2.73 -3.84
N ASP A 393 -10.56 3.23 -4.48
CA ASP A 393 -9.28 3.54 -3.84
C ASP A 393 -9.43 4.59 -2.76
N LEU A 394 -10.20 5.66 -3.02
CA LEU A 394 -10.54 6.66 -2.02
C LEU A 394 -11.26 6.05 -0.82
N ALA A 395 -12.26 5.20 -1.06
CA ALA A 395 -12.98 4.54 0.01
C ALA A 395 -12.09 3.53 0.77
N ALA A 396 -11.14 2.89 0.10
CA ALA A 396 -10.16 2.00 0.70
C ALA A 396 -9.22 2.77 1.65
N MET A 397 -8.66 3.91 1.21
CA MET A 397 -7.84 4.80 2.04
C MET A 397 -8.59 5.26 3.29
N VAL A 398 -9.82 5.75 3.13
CA VAL A 398 -10.65 6.19 4.27
C VAL A 398 -10.98 5.03 5.20
N ARG A 399 -11.23 3.82 4.67
CA ARG A 399 -11.49 2.61 5.47
C ARG A 399 -10.26 2.20 6.27
N MET A 400 -9.08 2.20 5.63
CA MET A 400 -7.80 1.87 6.25
C MET A 400 -7.56 2.77 7.46
N ARG A 401 -7.72 4.09 7.30
CA ARG A 401 -7.51 5.06 8.38
C ARG A 401 -8.63 5.10 9.42
N ASN A 402 -9.84 4.64 9.08
CA ASN A 402 -10.95 4.52 10.04
C ASN A 402 -10.85 3.27 10.94
N ARG A 403 -9.93 2.33 10.66
CA ARG A 403 -9.79 1.09 11.43
C ARG A 403 -9.45 1.32 12.91
N PRO A 404 -8.44 2.14 13.29
CA PRO A 404 -8.13 2.41 14.70
C PRO A 404 -9.33 3.01 15.46
N LEU A 405 -10.04 3.94 14.83
CA LEU A 405 -11.25 4.54 15.39
C LEU A 405 -12.35 3.49 15.63
N SER A 406 -12.53 2.57 14.68
CA SER A 406 -13.54 1.50 14.77
C SER A 406 -13.21 0.50 15.88
N ILE A 407 -11.93 0.14 16.03
CA ILE A 407 -11.43 -0.74 17.10
C ILE A 407 -11.67 -0.09 18.47
N SER A 408 -11.29 1.18 18.63
CA SER A 408 -11.50 1.93 19.87
C SER A 408 -12.98 2.04 20.25
N ILE A 409 -13.87 2.31 19.28
CA ILE A 409 -15.32 2.30 19.52
C ILE A 409 -15.82 0.90 19.95
N GLY A 410 -15.27 -0.16 19.36
CA GLY A 410 -15.55 -1.55 19.74
C GLY A 410 -15.16 -1.83 21.20
N GLN A 411 -13.95 -1.44 21.59
CA GLN A 411 -13.43 -1.57 22.96
C GLN A 411 -14.28 -0.80 23.97
N ILE A 412 -14.71 0.44 23.65
CA ILE A 412 -15.62 1.24 24.49
C ILE A 412 -16.95 0.52 24.70
N LYS A 413 -17.55 -0.04 23.64
CA LYS A 413 -18.82 -0.76 23.74
C LYS A 413 -18.67 -2.03 24.58
N GLN A 414 -17.58 -2.76 24.40
CA GLN A 414 -17.28 -3.95 25.19
C GLN A 414 -17.10 -3.60 26.67
N ALA A 415 -16.27 -2.61 26.98
CA ALA A 415 -16.05 -2.13 28.34
C ALA A 415 -17.36 -1.66 29.00
N MET A 416 -18.21 -0.94 28.25
CA MET A 416 -19.52 -0.51 28.74
C MET A 416 -20.44 -1.68 29.10
N MET A 417 -20.43 -2.76 28.31
CA MET A 417 -21.18 -3.97 28.63
C MET A 417 -20.61 -4.65 29.88
N GLU A 418 -19.28 -4.83 29.95
CA GLU A 418 -18.59 -5.49 31.06
C GLU A 418 -18.81 -4.79 32.41
N ILE A 419 -18.77 -3.44 32.44
CA ILE A 419 -19.02 -2.65 33.66
C ILE A 419 -20.36 -3.01 34.32
N ASN A 420 -21.39 -3.31 33.53
CA ASN A 420 -22.71 -3.64 34.07
C ASN A 420 -22.74 -5.02 34.75
N PHE A 421 -21.85 -5.94 34.38
CA PHE A 421 -21.77 -7.30 34.92
C PHE A 421 -20.80 -7.42 36.12
N LEU A 422 -19.93 -6.43 36.36
CA LEU A 422 -18.94 -6.48 37.45
C LEU A 422 -19.54 -6.24 38.85
N PRO A 423 -18.93 -6.78 39.94
CA PRO A 423 -19.27 -6.47 41.32
C PRO A 423 -19.06 -4.99 41.69
N LEU A 424 -19.84 -4.46 42.64
CA LEU A 424 -19.85 -3.03 42.99
C LEU A 424 -18.47 -2.44 43.37
N ALA A 425 -17.59 -3.23 43.98
CA ALA A 425 -16.24 -2.80 44.36
C ALA A 425 -15.33 -2.57 43.15
N GLU A 426 -15.45 -3.41 42.12
CA GLU A 426 -14.62 -3.37 40.90
C GLU A 426 -15.16 -2.37 39.86
N ARG A 427 -16.47 -2.04 39.94
CA ARG A 427 -17.11 -1.04 39.05
C ARG A 427 -16.46 0.35 39.11
N LYS A 428 -15.86 0.72 40.25
CA LYS A 428 -15.20 2.04 40.37
C LYS A 428 -13.95 2.11 39.50
N ASN A 429 -13.08 1.10 39.58
CA ASN A 429 -11.86 1.02 38.77
C ASN A 429 -12.21 0.86 37.28
N ALA A 430 -13.18 -0.01 36.95
CA ALA A 430 -13.63 -0.20 35.57
C ALA A 430 -14.22 1.09 34.95
N ARG A 431 -14.87 1.95 35.74
CA ARG A 431 -15.33 3.28 35.30
C ARG A 431 -14.17 4.25 35.03
N ASP A 432 -13.10 4.19 35.80
CA ASP A 432 -11.93 5.03 35.59
C ASP A 432 -11.16 4.59 34.34
N ASP A 433 -11.04 3.29 34.09
CA ASP A 433 -10.46 2.77 32.84
C ASP A 433 -11.36 3.07 31.63
N PHE A 434 -12.68 2.99 31.78
CA PHE A 434 -13.61 3.43 30.73
C PHE A 434 -13.45 4.91 30.37
N LYS A 435 -13.21 5.79 31.35
CA LYS A 435 -12.91 7.21 31.07
C LYS A 435 -11.60 7.38 30.31
N LYS A 436 -10.56 6.61 30.62
CA LYS A 436 -9.30 6.63 29.84
C LYS A 436 -9.55 6.23 28.40
N LEU A 437 -10.28 5.14 28.17
CA LEU A 437 -10.66 4.70 26.82
C LEU A 437 -11.45 5.77 26.06
N GLN A 438 -12.33 6.51 26.73
CA GLN A 438 -13.03 7.64 26.12
C GLN A 438 -12.07 8.79 25.73
N GLN A 439 -11.12 9.13 26.58
CA GLN A 439 -10.11 10.16 26.28
C GLN A 439 -9.21 9.74 25.11
N GLU A 440 -8.76 8.48 25.08
CA GLU A 440 -7.99 7.92 23.97
C GLU A 440 -8.79 7.94 22.66
N ASN A 441 -10.08 7.61 22.71
CA ASN A 441 -10.96 7.67 21.55
C ASN A 441 -11.09 9.08 20.97
N GLU A 442 -11.16 10.11 21.82
CA GLU A 442 -11.18 11.50 21.36
C GLU A 442 -9.90 11.89 20.62
N VAL A 443 -8.73 11.42 21.09
CA VAL A 443 -7.45 11.63 20.40
C VAL A 443 -7.42 10.91 19.06
N ILE A 444 -7.79 9.62 19.05
CA ILE A 444 -7.85 8.82 17.81
C ILE A 444 -8.81 9.44 16.80
N ARG A 445 -9.96 9.96 17.26
CA ARG A 445 -10.93 10.64 16.41
C ARG A 445 -10.36 11.92 15.79
N LYS A 446 -9.66 12.75 16.57
CA LYS A 446 -9.01 13.97 16.05
C LYS A 446 -7.90 13.64 15.03
N ASN A 447 -7.14 12.57 15.28
CA ASN A 447 -6.12 12.10 14.35
C ASN A 447 -6.76 11.64 13.04
N PHE A 448 -7.81 10.81 13.11
CA PHE A 448 -8.57 10.38 11.93
C PHE A 448 -9.16 11.57 11.16
N GLU A 449 -9.74 12.57 11.84
CA GLU A 449 -10.27 13.77 11.18
C GLU A 449 -9.16 14.56 10.46
N THR A 450 -7.96 14.61 11.02
CA THR A 450 -6.79 15.27 10.38
C THR A 450 -6.31 14.49 9.17
N GLU A 451 -6.19 13.17 9.28
CA GLU A 451 -5.79 12.28 8.19
C GLU A 451 -6.80 12.29 7.04
N LEU A 452 -8.10 12.28 7.37
CA LEU A 452 -9.18 12.40 6.39
C LEU A 452 -9.07 13.69 5.59
N LYS A 453 -8.76 14.81 6.24
CA LYS A 453 -8.53 16.11 5.57
C LYS A 453 -7.32 16.08 4.64
N VAL A 454 -6.25 15.37 5.01
CA VAL A 454 -5.09 15.18 4.13
C VAL A 454 -5.45 14.36 2.90
N ILE A 455 -6.12 13.21 3.07
CA ILE A 455 -6.57 12.35 1.96
C ILE A 455 -7.52 13.12 1.03
N TYR A 456 -8.47 13.86 1.61
CA TYR A 456 -9.43 14.70 0.89
C TYR A 456 -8.71 15.74 0.04
N SER A 457 -7.82 16.52 0.65
CA SER A 457 -7.13 17.63 -0.01
C SER A 457 -6.17 17.14 -1.08
N ALA A 458 -5.46 16.03 -0.83
CA ALA A 458 -4.56 15.41 -1.80
C ALA A 458 -5.34 14.88 -3.01
N SER A 459 -6.50 14.25 -2.78
CA SER A 459 -7.37 13.75 -3.85
C SER A 459 -7.97 14.88 -4.69
N LEU A 460 -8.32 15.99 -4.05
CA LEU A 460 -8.85 17.18 -4.74
C LEU A 460 -7.76 17.90 -5.56
N LEU A 461 -6.56 18.05 -5.02
CA LEU A 461 -5.45 18.77 -5.66
C LEU A 461 -4.82 17.95 -6.79
N SER A 462 -4.60 16.64 -6.60
CA SER A 462 -3.99 15.79 -7.62
C SER A 462 -4.95 15.39 -8.74
N GLY A 463 -6.25 15.24 -8.43
CA GLY A 463 -7.23 14.60 -9.32
C GLY A 463 -6.89 13.14 -9.65
N ASN A 464 -6.09 12.47 -8.81
CA ASN A 464 -5.67 11.08 -8.98
C ASN A 464 -5.65 10.30 -7.65
N PRO A 465 -6.83 9.91 -7.11
CA PRO A 465 -6.91 9.13 -5.86
C PRO A 465 -6.18 7.79 -5.94
N SER A 466 -6.16 7.13 -7.09
CA SER A 466 -5.48 5.85 -7.30
C SER A 466 -3.96 5.96 -7.16
N GLY A 467 -3.38 7.06 -7.65
CA GLY A 467 -1.97 7.38 -7.42
C GLY A 467 -1.64 7.53 -5.93
N ILE A 468 -2.52 8.18 -5.17
CA ILE A 468 -2.36 8.35 -3.71
C ILE A 468 -2.46 7.01 -3.00
N HIS A 469 -3.45 6.18 -3.37
CA HIS A 469 -3.62 4.86 -2.78
C HIS A 469 -2.38 3.99 -3.03
N ARG A 470 -1.88 3.95 -4.27
CA ARG A 470 -0.63 3.26 -4.63
C ARG A 470 0.56 3.76 -3.84
N PHE A 471 0.67 5.07 -3.60
CA PHE A 471 1.73 5.66 -2.80
C PHE A 471 1.68 5.20 -1.34
N ILE A 472 0.51 5.21 -0.73
CA ILE A 472 0.32 4.75 0.67
C ILE A 472 0.61 3.25 0.78
N GLU A 473 0.18 2.44 -0.19
CA GLU A 473 0.41 0.99 -0.19
C GLU A 473 1.88 0.63 -0.39
N SER A 474 2.58 1.33 -1.29
CA SER A 474 3.97 1.04 -1.63
C SER A 474 5.01 1.69 -0.71
N TYR A 475 4.57 2.50 0.27
CA TYR A 475 5.44 3.17 1.22
C TYR A 475 6.31 2.16 1.99
N PRO A 476 7.62 2.43 2.18
CA PRO A 476 8.51 1.48 2.84
C PRO A 476 8.16 1.28 4.32
N VAL A 477 8.27 0.03 4.78
CA VAL A 477 7.93 -0.36 6.15
C VAL A 477 9.19 -0.88 6.86
N TYR A 478 9.42 -0.39 8.07
CA TYR A 478 10.60 -0.71 8.89
C TYR A 478 10.37 -1.93 9.80
N GLU A 479 9.13 -2.20 10.20
CA GLU A 479 8.76 -3.29 11.11
C GLU A 479 7.58 -4.09 10.56
N LYS A 480 7.51 -5.40 10.84
CA LYS A 480 6.48 -6.31 10.29
C LYS A 480 5.04 -5.87 10.57
N ASP A 481 4.81 -5.15 11.67
CA ASP A 481 3.51 -4.60 12.09
C ASP A 481 3.45 -3.05 11.99
N GLY A 482 4.48 -2.41 11.43
CA GLY A 482 4.60 -0.94 11.28
C GLY A 482 3.70 -0.33 10.21
N ASP A 483 2.65 -1.04 9.78
CA ASP A 483 1.78 -0.63 8.67
C ASP A 483 1.04 0.67 8.96
N GLU A 484 0.67 0.87 10.23
CA GLU A 484 0.01 2.10 10.68
C GLU A 484 0.97 3.29 10.62
N GLU A 485 2.22 3.10 11.06
CA GLU A 485 3.27 4.12 11.06
C GLU A 485 3.70 4.51 9.65
N ALA A 486 3.82 3.54 8.74
CA ALA A 486 4.12 3.78 7.34
C ALA A 486 3.02 4.59 6.65
N ALA A 487 1.74 4.27 6.90
CA ALA A 487 0.63 5.03 6.36
C ALA A 487 0.56 6.46 6.93
N VAL A 488 0.85 6.66 8.22
CA VAL A 488 0.94 8.00 8.83
C VAL A 488 2.09 8.80 8.21
N SER A 489 3.24 8.17 7.99
CA SER A 489 4.41 8.79 7.36
C SER A 489 4.12 9.15 5.89
N ALA A 490 3.46 8.27 5.14
CA ALA A 490 3.01 8.56 3.78
C ALA A 490 2.07 9.78 3.74
N LEU A 491 1.13 9.90 4.69
CA LEU A 491 0.24 11.07 4.78
C LEU A 491 1.01 12.35 5.16
N LYS A 492 2.07 12.26 5.96
CA LYS A 492 2.95 13.39 6.27
C LYS A 492 3.67 13.85 5.00
N ASP A 493 4.21 12.94 4.20
CA ASP A 493 4.88 13.26 2.93
C ASP A 493 3.92 13.89 1.92
N LEU A 494 2.71 13.35 1.79
CA LEU A 494 1.65 13.93 0.96
C LEU A 494 1.30 15.35 1.41
N LYS A 495 1.25 15.59 2.73
CA LYS A 495 1.02 16.92 3.30
C LYS A 495 2.15 17.90 2.96
N THR A 496 3.41 17.46 3.06
CA THR A 496 4.58 18.27 2.67
C THR A 496 4.55 18.60 1.18
N ALA A 497 4.28 17.63 0.31
CA ALA A 497 4.19 17.86 -1.12
C ALA A 497 3.03 18.81 -1.50
N MET A 498 1.87 18.70 -0.84
CA MET A 498 0.75 19.63 -1.03
C MET A 498 1.08 21.08 -0.64
N TYR A 499 1.98 21.27 0.34
CA TYR A 499 2.41 22.61 0.74
C TYR A 499 3.18 23.32 -0.39
N HIS A 500 3.99 22.57 -1.14
CA HIS A 500 4.76 23.07 -2.29
C HIS A 500 3.91 23.25 -3.57
N GLY A 501 2.79 22.55 -3.71
CA GLY A 501 1.79 22.79 -4.76
C GLY A 501 1.31 21.53 -5.49
N GLU A 502 0.41 21.71 -6.47
CA GLU A 502 -0.14 20.61 -7.28
C GLU A 502 0.94 19.87 -8.09
N GLY A 503 1.93 20.59 -8.64
CA GLY A 503 3.04 20.00 -9.40
C GLY A 503 3.91 19.10 -8.54
N ALA A 504 4.24 19.56 -7.34
CA ALA A 504 4.99 18.80 -6.34
C ALA A 504 4.26 17.50 -5.95
N LEU A 505 2.96 17.59 -5.67
CA LEU A 505 2.15 16.42 -5.34
C LEU A 505 2.12 15.41 -6.50
N LYS A 506 1.89 15.85 -7.73
CA LYS A 506 1.90 14.95 -8.89
C LYS A 506 3.27 14.32 -9.11
N HIS A 507 4.34 15.08 -8.96
CA HIS A 507 5.70 14.56 -9.07
C HIS A 507 6.00 13.48 -8.01
N LEU A 508 5.57 13.69 -6.76
CA LEU A 508 5.68 12.69 -5.69
C LEU A 508 4.94 11.39 -6.08
N LEU A 509 3.71 11.50 -6.57
CA LEU A 509 2.88 10.35 -6.97
C LEU A 509 3.43 9.62 -8.20
N ASP A 510 3.96 10.35 -9.18
CA ASP A 510 4.55 9.78 -10.40
C ASP A 510 5.84 9.01 -10.10
N GLN A 511 6.66 9.53 -9.18
CA GLN A 511 7.92 8.91 -8.77
C GLN A 511 7.72 7.78 -7.75
N ASN A 512 6.62 7.84 -6.98
CA ASN A 512 6.21 6.84 -6.01
C ASN A 512 7.31 6.48 -4.98
N LYS A 513 7.96 7.51 -4.42
CA LYS A 513 9.08 7.39 -3.46
C LYS A 513 8.88 8.33 -2.26
N PRO A 514 9.30 7.93 -1.05
CA PRO A 514 9.20 8.79 0.14
C PRO A 514 10.04 10.05 0.00
N ILE A 515 9.70 11.09 0.75
CA ILE A 515 10.51 12.30 0.87
C ILE A 515 11.71 11.99 1.77
N HIS A 516 12.89 12.50 1.38
CA HIS A 516 14.11 12.32 2.13
C HIS A 516 14.04 13.11 3.43
N GLU A 517 14.25 12.46 4.57
CA GLU A 517 14.45 13.15 5.85
C GLU A 517 15.94 13.52 5.97
N GLY A 518 16.23 14.82 6.09
CA GLY A 518 17.59 15.34 6.09
C GLY A 518 18.47 14.77 7.19
N GLY A 519 19.71 14.42 6.84
CA GLY A 519 20.73 13.94 7.77
C GLY A 519 21.63 15.06 8.31
N ILE A 520 22.38 14.78 9.38
CA ILE A 520 23.32 15.71 10.03
C ILE A 520 24.33 16.32 9.02
N LEU A 521 24.74 15.55 8.02
CA LEU A 521 25.67 16.00 6.98
C LEU A 521 25.04 16.98 5.99
N GLU A 522 23.75 16.83 5.69
CA GLU A 522 23.03 17.70 4.77
C GLU A 522 22.76 19.06 5.41
N ASP A 523 22.38 19.09 6.69
CA ASP A 523 22.20 20.34 7.46
C ASP A 523 23.48 21.19 7.48
N PHE A 524 24.64 20.56 7.54
CA PHE A 524 25.94 21.26 7.51
C PHE A 524 26.27 21.83 6.13
N ILE A 525 25.81 21.19 5.06
CA ILE A 525 26.15 21.53 3.66
C ILE A 525 25.12 22.46 3.04
N ALA A 526 23.86 22.39 3.46
CA ALA A 526 22.74 23.21 3.02
C ALA A 526 23.03 24.73 2.90
N PRO A 527 23.72 25.41 3.85
CA PRO A 527 23.99 26.84 3.71
C PRO A 527 25.04 27.18 2.63
N VAL A 528 25.89 26.22 2.24
CA VAL A 528 27.01 26.43 1.32
C VAL A 528 26.69 25.92 -0.09
N PHE A 529 25.79 24.94 -0.21
CA PHE A 529 25.40 24.33 -1.48
C PHE A 529 24.87 25.33 -2.55
N PRO A 530 24.03 26.33 -2.21
CA PRO A 530 23.53 27.31 -3.19
C PRO A 530 24.64 28.11 -3.88
N ILE A 531 25.78 28.30 -3.20
CA ILE A 531 26.91 29.11 -3.69
C ILE A 531 27.71 28.35 -4.76
N PHE A 532 27.78 27.03 -4.66
CA PHE A 532 28.64 26.20 -5.51
C PHE A 532 27.89 25.42 -6.59
N GLY A 533 26.59 25.13 -6.42
CA GLY A 533 25.88 24.24 -7.34
C GLY A 533 24.35 24.32 -7.40
N GLY A 534 23.71 25.03 -6.46
CA GLY A 534 22.26 25.03 -6.19
C GLY A 534 21.35 24.87 -7.40
N ASN A 535 21.09 25.96 -8.13
CA ASN A 535 20.01 25.99 -9.14
C ASN A 535 20.24 25.06 -10.35
N LEU A 536 21.50 24.77 -10.70
CA LEU A 536 21.79 23.89 -11.84
C LEU A 536 21.59 22.43 -11.45
N LEU A 537 22.09 22.01 -10.29
CA LEU A 537 21.96 20.62 -9.83
C LEU A 537 20.54 20.29 -9.37
N THR A 538 19.79 21.23 -8.79
CA THR A 538 18.36 21.05 -8.49
C THR A 538 17.56 20.90 -9.79
N TYR A 539 17.89 21.69 -10.82
CA TYR A 539 17.26 21.58 -12.14
C TYR A 539 17.53 20.24 -12.82
N PHE A 540 18.80 19.80 -12.84
CA PHE A 540 19.15 18.49 -13.40
C PHE A 540 18.53 17.32 -12.61
N SER A 541 18.30 17.48 -11.30
CA SER A 541 17.71 16.44 -10.45
C SER A 541 16.32 16.02 -10.90
N HIS A 542 15.44 17.00 -11.22
CA HIS A 542 14.07 16.69 -11.58
C HIS A 542 13.89 16.35 -13.07
N GLN A 543 14.65 17.00 -13.97
CA GLN A 543 14.50 16.78 -15.42
C GLN A 543 15.23 15.51 -15.92
N TYR A 544 16.41 15.20 -15.36
CA TYR A 544 17.25 14.07 -15.79
C TYR A 544 17.84 13.32 -14.58
N ARG A 545 16.95 12.72 -13.79
CA ARG A 545 17.29 12.02 -12.53
C ARG A 545 18.46 11.03 -12.65
N ASP A 546 18.46 10.16 -13.67
CA ASP A 546 19.51 9.14 -13.82
C ASP A 546 20.89 9.74 -14.09
N LEU A 547 20.95 10.81 -14.88
CA LEU A 547 22.19 11.55 -15.12
C LEU A 547 22.63 12.29 -13.86
N ALA A 548 21.70 12.88 -13.11
CA ALA A 548 21.99 13.55 -11.86
C ALA A 548 22.52 12.58 -10.79
N LEU A 549 21.98 11.36 -10.72
CA LEU A 549 22.52 10.28 -9.88
C LEU A 549 23.94 9.90 -10.29
N MET A 550 24.20 9.71 -11.59
CA MET A 550 25.55 9.41 -12.10
C MET A 550 26.55 10.51 -11.73
N ILE A 551 26.16 11.78 -11.88
CA ILE A 551 26.97 12.93 -11.51
C ILE A 551 27.23 12.95 -10.00
N LYS A 552 26.21 12.69 -9.16
CA LYS A 552 26.35 12.58 -7.69
C LYS A 552 27.37 11.51 -7.30
N ILE A 553 27.27 10.32 -7.88
CA ILE A 553 28.22 9.22 -7.64
C ILE A 553 29.65 9.65 -8.03
N VAL A 554 29.82 10.27 -9.21
CA VAL A 554 31.14 10.73 -9.69
C VAL A 554 31.73 11.77 -8.75
N PHE A 555 30.94 12.71 -8.22
CA PHE A 555 31.42 13.70 -7.25
C PHE A 555 31.82 13.07 -5.92
N ILE A 556 31.02 12.15 -5.36
CA ILE A 556 31.34 11.46 -4.11
C ILE A 556 32.62 10.63 -4.28
N ILE A 557 32.76 9.85 -5.35
CA ILE A 557 33.97 9.04 -5.61
C ILE A 557 35.18 9.96 -5.85
N SER A 558 35.02 11.08 -6.54
CA SER A 558 36.11 12.02 -6.77
C SER A 558 36.54 12.72 -5.46
N CYS A 559 35.58 13.06 -4.60
CA CYS A 559 35.81 13.63 -3.28
C CYS A 559 36.74 12.73 -2.43
N PHE A 560 36.35 11.47 -2.21
CA PHE A 560 37.20 10.52 -1.48
C PHE A 560 38.55 10.28 -2.16
N PHE A 561 38.63 10.39 -3.48
CA PHE A 561 39.87 10.21 -4.22
C PHE A 561 40.86 11.34 -3.92
N PHE A 562 40.39 12.60 -3.92
CA PHE A 562 41.21 13.75 -3.55
C PHE A 562 41.60 13.75 -2.07
N LEU A 563 40.73 13.25 -1.18
CA LEU A 563 41.07 13.02 0.23
C LEU A 563 42.23 12.01 0.37
N LEU A 564 42.20 10.91 -0.37
CA LEU A 564 43.29 9.93 -0.38
C LEU A 564 44.58 10.50 -1.00
N LEU A 565 44.48 11.38 -2.00
CA LEU A 565 45.65 12.10 -2.54
C LEU A 565 46.27 13.02 -1.48
N PHE A 566 45.43 13.77 -0.75
CA PHE A 566 45.86 14.67 0.31
C PHE A 566 46.54 13.92 1.46
N LEU A 567 45.88 12.89 2.01
CA LEU A 567 46.43 12.03 3.05
C LEU A 567 47.76 11.39 2.62
N ALA A 568 47.86 10.92 1.38
CA ALA A 568 49.10 10.33 0.88
C ALA A 568 50.24 11.35 0.67
N ASN A 569 49.94 12.64 0.57
CA ASN A 569 50.94 13.71 0.48
C ASN A 569 51.36 14.22 1.87
N ILE A 570 50.48 14.16 2.86
CA ILE A 570 50.74 14.61 4.24
C ILE A 570 51.39 13.53 5.10
N LEU A 571 50.96 12.28 4.98
CA LEU A 571 51.53 11.21 5.78
C LEU A 571 53.02 11.03 5.40
N PRO A 572 53.94 11.07 6.37
CA PRO A 572 55.35 10.88 6.10
C PRO A 572 55.54 9.48 5.49
N ARG A 573 56.35 9.41 4.42
CA ARG A 573 56.77 8.10 3.90
C ARG A 573 57.47 7.36 5.02
N ARG A 574 56.87 6.25 5.44
CA ARG A 574 57.51 5.27 6.31
C ARG A 574 58.90 4.95 5.74
N SER A 575 59.93 5.27 6.51
CA SER A 575 61.35 5.24 6.11
C SER A 575 61.85 3.87 5.65
N TYR A 576 61.09 2.80 5.93
CA TYR A 576 61.34 1.42 5.53
C TYR A 576 60.84 1.04 4.13
N LEU A 577 60.04 1.86 3.44
CA LEU A 577 59.58 1.59 2.07
C LEU A 577 60.52 2.25 1.05
N ARG A 578 61.37 1.45 0.39
CA ARG A 578 62.37 1.96 -0.57
C ARG A 578 61.89 2.02 -2.03
N ALA A 579 60.96 1.17 -2.45
CA ALA A 579 60.47 1.14 -3.84
C ALA A 579 59.02 1.62 -4.00
N ASN A 580 58.73 2.29 -5.11
CA ASN A 580 57.35 2.65 -5.50
C ASN A 580 56.77 1.55 -6.39
N SER A 581 55.48 1.23 -6.22
CA SER A 581 54.72 0.47 -7.21
C SER A 581 54.51 1.28 -8.50
N HIS A 582 54.19 0.58 -9.59
CA HIS A 582 53.85 1.20 -10.87
C HIS A 582 52.78 2.28 -10.71
N PHE A 583 52.89 3.35 -11.51
CA PHE A 583 51.98 4.50 -11.47
C PHE A 583 50.51 4.07 -11.58
N PHE A 584 50.19 3.24 -12.59
CA PHE A 584 48.83 2.76 -12.82
C PHE A 584 48.24 2.00 -11.61
N LEU A 585 48.99 1.06 -11.02
CA LEU A 585 48.54 0.31 -9.83
C LEU A 585 48.30 1.20 -8.61
N ARG A 586 49.12 2.25 -8.43
CA ARG A 586 48.92 3.22 -7.33
C ARG A 586 47.63 4.02 -7.49
N TRP A 587 47.31 4.43 -8.72
CA TRP A 587 46.09 5.16 -9.03
C TRP A 587 44.86 4.26 -8.98
N ALA A 588 44.93 3.06 -9.58
CA ALA A 588 43.86 2.06 -9.54
C ALA A 588 43.48 1.68 -8.10
N ARG A 589 44.48 1.45 -7.23
CA ARG A 589 44.25 1.20 -5.79
C ARG A 589 43.56 2.37 -5.08
N ARG A 590 43.94 3.60 -5.38
CA ARG A 590 43.31 4.79 -4.77
C ARG A 590 41.87 4.95 -5.26
N PHE A 591 41.64 4.73 -6.54
CA PHE A 591 40.30 4.76 -7.13
C PHE A 591 39.40 3.67 -6.56
N SER A 592 39.89 2.43 -6.43
CA SER A 592 39.10 1.32 -5.88
C SER A 592 38.73 1.54 -4.41
N VAL A 593 39.67 2.03 -3.58
CA VAL A 593 39.37 2.38 -2.18
C VAL A 593 38.39 3.55 -2.11
N SER A 594 38.55 4.55 -2.97
CA SER A 594 37.62 5.68 -3.07
C SER A 594 36.20 5.25 -3.45
N ALA A 595 36.08 4.32 -4.41
CA ALA A 595 34.80 3.78 -4.84
C ALA A 595 34.10 3.03 -3.70
N VAL A 596 34.84 2.24 -2.91
CA VAL A 596 34.31 1.58 -1.70
C VAL A 596 33.84 2.60 -0.67
N CYS A 597 34.67 3.60 -0.34
CA CYS A 597 34.28 4.66 0.61
C CYS A 597 33.07 5.46 0.13
N GLY A 598 33.00 5.77 -1.16
CA GLY A 598 31.87 6.49 -1.76
C GLY A 598 30.58 5.70 -1.71
N LEU A 599 30.63 4.40 -2.02
CA LEU A 599 29.48 3.51 -1.93
C LEU A 599 28.98 3.35 -0.47
N LEU A 600 29.89 3.19 0.49
CA LEU A 600 29.54 3.14 1.91
C LEU A 600 28.95 4.48 2.39
N ALA A 601 29.44 5.60 1.88
CA ALA A 601 28.88 6.92 2.18
C ALA A 601 27.45 7.08 1.63
N ILE A 602 27.16 6.55 0.43
CA ILE A 602 25.80 6.54 -0.13
C ILE A 602 24.86 5.69 0.74
N LEU A 603 25.30 4.51 1.18
CA LEU A 603 24.52 3.67 2.11
C LEU A 603 24.25 4.35 3.44
N ALA A 604 25.23 5.09 3.97
CA ALA A 604 25.06 5.85 5.20
C ALA A 604 24.11 7.04 5.02
N LEU A 605 24.04 7.62 3.81
CA LEU A 605 23.14 8.72 3.47
C LEU A 605 21.70 8.22 3.25
N GLU A 606 21.54 7.07 2.59
CA GLU A 606 20.23 6.49 2.27
C GLU A 606 20.07 5.10 2.89
N PRO A 607 19.77 5.00 4.20
CA PRO A 607 19.46 3.71 4.83
C PRO A 607 18.20 3.07 4.23
N THR A 608 17.37 3.85 3.53
CA THR A 608 16.19 3.39 2.79
C THR A 608 16.51 2.45 1.63
N LEU A 609 17.75 2.44 1.12
CA LEU A 609 18.17 1.48 0.10
C LEU A 609 18.22 0.03 0.60
N LEU A 610 18.31 -0.17 1.91
CA LEU A 610 18.32 -1.49 2.53
C LEU A 610 16.92 -1.97 2.90
N GLN A 611 15.88 -1.17 2.65
CA GLN A 611 14.50 -1.49 3.01
C GLN A 611 13.81 -2.26 1.90
N THR A 612 13.02 -3.26 2.28
CA THR A 612 12.22 -4.01 1.33
C THR A 612 10.86 -3.34 1.12
N PRO A 613 10.40 -3.17 -0.13
CA PRO A 613 9.03 -2.75 -0.38
C PRO A 613 8.05 -3.78 0.20
N ARG A 614 6.86 -3.30 0.62
CA ARG A 614 5.77 -4.12 1.14
C ARG A 614 5.50 -5.32 0.22
N GLY A 615 5.39 -6.52 0.81
CA GLY A 615 4.63 -7.60 0.20
C GLY A 615 3.15 -7.34 0.48
N GLN A 616 2.28 -7.52 -0.51
CA GLN A 616 0.84 -7.33 -0.35
C GLN A 616 0.32 -8.20 0.80
N VAL A 617 0.05 -7.60 1.96
CA VAL A 617 -0.69 -8.26 3.03
C VAL A 617 -2.16 -8.07 2.69
N SER A 618 -2.83 -9.17 2.37
CA SER A 618 -4.26 -9.22 2.11
C SER A 618 -5.01 -8.51 3.24
N VAL A 619 -5.66 -7.39 2.91
CA VAL A 619 -6.51 -6.64 3.83
C VAL A 619 -7.71 -7.52 4.18
N ALA A 620 -7.62 -8.21 5.33
CA ALA A 620 -8.70 -8.98 5.89
C ALA A 620 -9.83 -8.01 6.32
N GLY A 621 -10.89 -7.96 5.52
CA GLY A 621 -12.07 -7.17 5.82
C GLY A 621 -12.88 -6.84 4.57
N PHE A 622 -13.57 -7.85 4.03
CA PHE A 622 -14.61 -7.81 2.98
C PHE A 622 -14.28 -8.13 1.51
N ASP A 623 -13.06 -8.48 1.11
CA ASP A 623 -12.80 -8.94 -0.26
C ASP A 623 -11.93 -10.19 -0.33
N PHE A 624 -12.55 -11.37 -0.15
CA PHE A 624 -11.92 -12.66 -0.44
C PHE A 624 -12.12 -13.11 -1.91
N ALA A 625 -12.91 -12.36 -2.70
CA ALA A 625 -13.24 -12.74 -4.09
C ALA A 625 -12.59 -11.83 -5.14
N LEU A 626 -12.57 -10.50 -4.91
CA LEU A 626 -11.94 -9.55 -5.84
C LEU A 626 -10.41 -9.53 -5.67
N ALA A 627 -9.92 -9.56 -4.43
CA ALA A 627 -8.50 -9.68 -4.14
C ALA A 627 -7.91 -10.97 -4.72
N ASN A 628 -8.65 -12.10 -4.67
CA ASN A 628 -8.20 -13.34 -5.30
C ASN A 628 -8.23 -13.28 -6.84
N LEU A 629 -9.20 -12.60 -7.47
CA LEU A 629 -9.23 -12.46 -8.94
C LEU A 629 -8.17 -11.50 -9.47
N LEU A 630 -7.86 -10.42 -8.74
CA LEU A 630 -6.78 -9.48 -9.08
C LEU A 630 -5.40 -10.04 -8.70
N ALA A 631 -5.30 -10.80 -7.61
CA ALA A 631 -4.07 -11.50 -7.23
C ALA A 631 -3.74 -12.62 -8.23
N TYR A 632 -4.71 -13.42 -8.69
CA TYR A 632 -4.44 -14.47 -9.68
C TYR A 632 -3.99 -13.91 -11.03
N ALA A 633 -4.48 -12.72 -11.41
CA ALA A 633 -4.03 -12.02 -12.62
C ALA A 633 -2.62 -11.40 -12.48
N ASN A 634 -2.20 -11.07 -11.24
CA ASN A 634 -0.88 -10.51 -10.94
C ASN A 634 0.16 -11.57 -10.51
N GLU A 635 -0.25 -12.76 -10.09
CA GLU A 635 0.63 -13.84 -9.61
C GLU A 635 1.54 -14.37 -10.73
N GLU A 636 1.06 -14.41 -11.99
CA GLU A 636 1.91 -14.76 -13.14
C GLU A 636 3.00 -13.69 -13.44
N SER A 637 2.88 -12.46 -12.91
CA SER A 637 3.89 -11.40 -13.09
C SER A 637 4.88 -11.25 -11.93
N MET A 638 4.60 -11.87 -10.78
CA MET A 638 5.39 -11.70 -9.55
C MET A 638 6.48 -12.76 -9.34
N ALA A 639 6.42 -13.88 -10.06
CA ALA A 639 7.43 -14.94 -9.94
C ALA A 639 8.80 -14.58 -10.57
N ASP A 640 8.84 -13.58 -11.47
CA ASP A 640 10.01 -13.32 -12.32
C ASP A 640 10.87 -12.09 -11.94
N GLN A 641 10.56 -11.35 -10.85
CA GLN A 641 11.26 -10.07 -10.55
C GLN A 641 12.12 -9.99 -9.28
N ASN A 642 12.20 -11.00 -8.42
CA ASN A 642 12.88 -10.83 -7.12
C ASN A 642 14.28 -11.44 -7.04
N LEU A 643 15.21 -10.89 -7.83
CA LEU A 643 16.51 -10.55 -7.24
C LEU A 643 16.29 -9.16 -6.62
N THR A 644 15.94 -9.13 -5.33
CA THR A 644 15.68 -7.88 -4.61
C THR A 644 16.85 -6.93 -4.84
N ILE A 645 16.56 -5.68 -5.22
CA ILE A 645 17.56 -4.61 -5.47
C ILE A 645 18.58 -4.56 -4.32
N VAL A 646 18.12 -4.82 -3.09
CA VAL A 646 18.91 -4.95 -1.86
C VAL A 646 20.03 -6.00 -1.99
N THR A 647 19.73 -7.20 -2.47
CA THR A 647 20.71 -8.29 -2.63
C THR A 647 21.75 -7.97 -3.70
N ALA A 648 21.33 -7.40 -4.83
CA ALA A 648 22.25 -6.93 -5.87
C ALA A 648 23.19 -5.83 -5.34
N PHE A 649 22.65 -4.90 -4.53
CA PHE A 649 23.43 -3.82 -3.93
C PHE A 649 24.46 -4.35 -2.93
N ILE A 650 24.05 -5.20 -1.97
CA ILE A 650 24.95 -5.82 -0.97
C ILE A 650 26.04 -6.64 -1.65
N ALA A 651 25.68 -7.46 -2.65
CA ALA A 651 26.66 -8.21 -3.43
C ALA A 651 27.66 -7.29 -4.16
N GLY A 652 27.19 -6.17 -4.71
CA GLY A 652 28.01 -5.13 -5.32
C GLY A 652 29.02 -4.49 -4.36
N VAL A 653 28.61 -4.20 -3.12
CA VAL A 653 29.50 -3.68 -2.06
C VAL A 653 30.65 -4.65 -1.80
N PHE A 654 30.32 -5.93 -1.58
CA PHE A 654 31.32 -6.95 -1.30
C PHE A 654 32.26 -7.17 -2.49
N LEU A 655 31.74 -7.17 -3.70
CA LEU A 655 32.57 -7.26 -4.91
C LEU A 655 33.58 -6.11 -4.99
N LEU A 656 33.17 -4.86 -4.73
CA LEU A 656 34.07 -3.70 -4.76
C LEU A 656 35.14 -3.78 -3.68
N ILE A 657 34.81 -4.25 -2.48
CA ILE A 657 35.78 -4.49 -1.40
C ILE A 657 36.82 -5.52 -1.85
N GLN A 658 36.40 -6.63 -2.46
CA GLN A 658 37.31 -7.67 -2.94
C GLN A 658 38.23 -7.15 -4.06
N VAL A 659 37.70 -6.34 -4.98
CA VAL A 659 38.50 -5.65 -6.01
C VAL A 659 39.53 -4.70 -5.39
N ALA A 660 39.15 -3.95 -4.35
CA ALA A 660 40.09 -3.06 -3.66
C ALA A 660 41.22 -3.84 -2.96
N ILE A 661 40.90 -4.94 -2.28
CA ILE A 661 41.90 -5.84 -1.66
C ILE A 661 42.83 -6.43 -2.72
N PHE A 662 42.29 -6.87 -3.86
CA PHE A 662 43.07 -7.40 -4.97
C PHE A 662 44.09 -6.39 -5.51
N PHE A 663 43.68 -5.13 -5.73
CA PHE A 663 44.61 -4.07 -6.16
C PHE A 663 45.63 -3.67 -5.09
N ILE A 664 45.27 -3.75 -3.79
CA ILE A 664 46.22 -3.57 -2.69
C ILE A 664 47.32 -4.64 -2.77
N CYS A 665 46.93 -5.92 -2.94
CA CYS A 665 47.85 -7.04 -3.05
C CYS A 665 48.76 -6.91 -4.28
N LEU A 666 48.21 -6.60 -5.46
CA LEU A 666 48.99 -6.36 -6.67
C LEU A 666 49.98 -5.19 -6.51
N SER A 667 49.55 -4.11 -5.86
CA SER A 667 50.44 -2.98 -5.57
C SER A 667 51.57 -3.39 -4.62
N ARG A 668 51.34 -4.30 -3.67
CA ARG A 668 52.40 -4.80 -2.77
C ARG A 668 53.37 -5.73 -3.48
N ILE A 669 52.87 -6.67 -4.28
CA ILE A 669 53.72 -7.54 -5.12
C ILE A 669 54.58 -6.69 -6.07
N SER A 670 54.02 -5.64 -6.67
CA SER A 670 54.77 -4.70 -7.52
C SER A 670 55.85 -3.93 -6.75
N GLN A 671 55.65 -3.62 -5.47
CA GLN A 671 56.69 -2.99 -4.63
C GLN A 671 57.84 -3.96 -4.40
N VAL A 672 57.55 -5.20 -3.97
CA VAL A 672 58.57 -6.25 -3.75
C VAL A 672 59.34 -6.57 -5.03
N LYS A 673 58.67 -6.55 -6.19
CA LYS A 673 59.31 -6.73 -7.51
C LYS A 673 60.31 -5.61 -7.83
N ASN A 674 59.96 -4.36 -7.52
CA ASN A 674 60.75 -3.18 -7.83
C ASN A 674 61.90 -2.91 -6.85
N GLU A 675 61.97 -3.62 -5.72
CA GLU A 675 63.08 -3.52 -4.78
C GLU A 675 64.34 -4.20 -5.35
N GLN A 676 65.50 -3.55 -5.21
CA GLN A 676 66.80 -4.11 -5.57
C GLN A 676 67.37 -4.92 -4.39
N LEU A 677 66.87 -6.15 -4.22
CA LEU A 677 67.25 -7.08 -3.15
C LEU A 677 67.61 -8.45 -3.75
N LYS A 678 68.45 -9.22 -3.04
CA LYS A 678 68.77 -10.64 -3.36
C LYS A 678 67.50 -11.48 -3.43
N ALA A 679 67.51 -12.52 -4.26
CA ALA A 679 66.32 -13.35 -4.51
C ALA A 679 65.75 -13.96 -3.23
N ASP A 680 66.61 -14.42 -2.32
CA ASP A 680 66.25 -15.02 -1.02
C ASP A 680 65.50 -14.04 -0.09
N LEU A 681 65.93 -12.77 -0.03
CA LEU A 681 65.25 -11.74 0.76
C LEU A 681 63.88 -11.36 0.17
N LYS A 682 63.71 -11.44 -1.15
CA LYS A 682 62.41 -11.21 -1.80
C LYS A 682 61.41 -12.33 -1.54
N LEU A 683 61.88 -13.57 -1.44
CA LEU A 683 61.06 -14.71 -1.05
C LEU A 683 60.58 -14.58 0.40
N ASN A 684 61.48 -14.26 1.33
CA ASN A 684 61.12 -14.03 2.73
C ASN A 684 60.13 -12.86 2.91
N LEU A 685 60.25 -11.78 2.12
CA LEU A 685 59.29 -10.67 2.13
C LEU A 685 57.92 -11.08 1.54
N LEU A 686 57.91 -11.94 0.53
CA LEU A 686 56.68 -12.45 -0.07
C LEU A 686 55.94 -13.40 0.90
N ASP A 687 56.68 -14.23 1.64
CA ASP A 687 56.14 -15.13 2.65
C ASP A 687 55.58 -14.35 3.85
N ASN A 688 56.20 -13.22 4.24
CA ASN A 688 55.66 -12.34 5.30
C ASN A 688 54.34 -11.66 4.91
N GLU A 689 54.09 -11.44 3.62
CA GLU A 689 52.86 -10.85 3.11
C GLU A 689 51.77 -11.90 2.80
N GLU A 690 51.99 -13.19 3.11
CA GLU A 690 51.03 -14.27 2.85
C GLU A 690 49.69 -14.02 3.55
N ASN A 691 49.71 -13.54 4.79
CA ASN A 691 48.51 -13.14 5.52
C ASN A 691 47.74 -11.99 4.85
N LEU A 692 48.44 -11.08 4.15
CA LEU A 692 47.79 -10.02 3.39
C LEU A 692 47.14 -10.57 2.12
N PHE A 693 47.75 -11.57 1.48
CA PHE A 693 47.17 -12.23 0.31
C PHE A 693 45.92 -13.04 0.66
N ASP A 694 45.80 -13.52 1.89
CA ASP A 694 44.60 -14.19 2.42
C ASP A 694 43.54 -13.23 3.00
N LEU A 695 43.79 -11.92 2.99
CA LEU A 695 42.84 -10.92 3.50
C LEU A 695 41.47 -10.98 2.82
N GLY A 696 41.42 -11.26 1.51
CA GLY A 696 40.17 -11.39 0.77
C GLY A 696 39.28 -12.53 1.30
N LEU A 697 39.90 -13.63 1.75
CA LEU A 697 39.20 -14.76 2.36
C LEU A 697 38.67 -14.41 3.76
N TYR A 698 39.47 -13.73 4.59
CA TYR A 698 39.05 -13.29 5.92
C TYR A 698 37.90 -12.30 5.87
N VAL A 699 37.93 -11.35 4.92
CA VAL A 699 36.84 -10.38 4.73
C VAL A 699 35.59 -11.06 4.19
N GLY A 700 35.72 -12.03 3.28
CA GLY A 700 34.59 -12.82 2.81
C GLY A 700 33.90 -13.60 3.94
N LEU A 701 34.68 -14.31 4.75
CA LEU A 701 34.17 -15.07 5.90
C LEU A 701 33.57 -14.13 6.97
N GLY A 702 34.25 -13.03 7.29
CA GLY A 702 33.71 -12.00 8.19
C GLY A 702 32.38 -11.43 7.70
N GLY A 703 32.24 -11.20 6.38
CA GLY A 703 30.99 -10.76 5.76
C GLY A 703 29.84 -11.76 5.94
N THR A 704 30.11 -13.06 5.82
CA THR A 704 29.10 -14.10 6.08
C THR A 704 28.68 -14.15 7.55
N VAL A 705 29.62 -14.04 8.49
CA VAL A 705 29.32 -14.05 9.93
C VAL A 705 28.52 -12.80 10.31
N LEU A 706 28.90 -11.63 9.80
CA LEU A 706 28.16 -10.39 10.03
C LEU A 706 26.73 -10.49 9.48
N SER A 707 26.56 -11.03 8.28
CA SER A 707 25.23 -11.19 7.66
C SER A 707 24.34 -12.17 8.42
N LEU A 708 24.92 -13.27 8.95
CA LEU A 708 24.20 -14.20 9.82
C LEU A 708 23.78 -13.55 11.14
N ILE A 709 24.63 -12.73 11.75
CA ILE A 709 24.28 -11.97 12.97
C ILE A 709 23.15 -10.99 12.67
N LEU A 710 23.24 -10.28 11.54
CA LEU A 710 22.24 -9.28 11.13
C LEU A 710 20.88 -9.94 10.89
N LEU A 711 20.85 -11.13 10.27
CA LEU A 711 19.64 -11.94 10.12
C LEU A 711 19.06 -12.36 11.47
N LEU A 712 19.90 -12.86 12.38
CA LEU A 712 19.45 -13.45 13.65
C LEU A 712 18.98 -12.40 14.68
N VAL A 713 19.47 -11.15 14.57
CA VAL A 713 19.17 -10.06 15.51
C VAL A 713 18.15 -9.06 14.95
N LEU A 714 18.12 -8.80 13.64
CA LEU A 714 17.24 -7.80 13.00
C LEU A 714 16.12 -8.40 12.14
N ASP A 715 15.94 -9.73 12.13
CA ASP A 715 14.88 -10.46 11.38
C ASP A 715 14.76 -10.06 9.89
N VAL A 716 15.89 -9.70 9.26
CA VAL A 716 15.95 -9.32 7.84
C VAL A 716 15.80 -10.58 6.97
N LYS A 717 14.96 -10.50 5.92
CA LYS A 717 14.56 -11.61 5.03
C LYS A 717 15.71 -12.49 4.50
N GLN A 718 15.35 -13.73 4.11
CA GLN A 718 16.22 -14.76 3.51
C GLN A 718 17.09 -14.28 2.34
N ASP A 719 16.71 -13.20 1.65
CA ASP A 719 17.45 -12.60 0.52
C ASP A 719 18.86 -12.13 0.91
N ALA A 720 19.07 -11.68 2.16
CA ALA A 720 20.39 -11.29 2.67
C ALA A 720 21.38 -12.47 2.74
N LEU A 721 20.86 -13.71 2.85
CA LEU A 721 21.65 -14.93 2.89
C LEU A 721 22.38 -15.17 1.56
N ILE A 722 21.72 -14.87 0.43
CA ILE A 722 22.30 -14.99 -0.92
C ILE A 722 23.46 -14.01 -1.06
N GLY A 723 23.28 -12.75 -0.61
CA GLY A 723 24.35 -11.75 -0.58
C GLY A 723 25.56 -12.20 0.25
N ALA A 724 25.34 -12.83 1.40
CA ALA A 724 26.40 -13.36 2.24
C ALA A 724 27.23 -14.46 1.52
N TYR A 725 26.57 -15.45 0.91
CA TYR A 725 27.26 -16.52 0.18
C TYR A 725 28.02 -16.00 -1.05
N THR A 726 27.51 -14.98 -1.73
CA THR A 726 28.24 -14.35 -2.84
C THR A 726 29.53 -13.66 -2.38
N SER A 727 29.56 -13.09 -1.17
CA SER A 727 30.77 -12.45 -0.61
C SER A 727 31.93 -13.43 -0.38
N THR A 728 31.64 -14.60 0.20
CA THR A 728 32.65 -15.66 0.37
C THR A 728 33.12 -16.22 -0.97
N LEU A 729 32.20 -16.41 -1.92
CA LEU A 729 32.54 -16.86 -3.27
C LEU A 729 33.51 -15.89 -3.96
N PHE A 730 33.25 -14.58 -3.91
CA PHE A 730 34.15 -13.58 -4.46
C PHE A 730 35.52 -13.59 -3.76
N GLY A 731 35.55 -13.70 -2.42
CA GLY A 731 36.80 -13.81 -1.66
C GLY A 731 37.67 -14.98 -2.11
N ILE A 732 37.07 -16.17 -2.25
CA ILE A 732 37.77 -17.37 -2.73
C ILE A 732 38.31 -17.15 -4.15
N LEU A 733 37.48 -16.62 -5.06
CA LEU A 733 37.83 -16.44 -6.46
C LEU A 733 38.99 -15.45 -6.64
N PHE A 734 38.94 -14.28 -5.98
CA PHE A 734 39.99 -13.26 -6.09
C PHE A 734 41.31 -13.70 -5.45
N VAL A 735 41.27 -14.40 -4.30
CA VAL A 735 42.49 -14.95 -3.67
C VAL A 735 43.09 -16.06 -4.54
N ALA A 736 42.26 -16.96 -5.08
CA ALA A 736 42.71 -18.01 -5.99
C ALA A 736 43.36 -17.42 -7.26
N ALA A 737 42.72 -16.42 -7.87
CA ALA A 737 43.26 -15.71 -9.03
C ALA A 737 44.61 -15.05 -8.70
N LEU A 738 44.72 -14.34 -7.57
CA LEU A 738 45.96 -13.72 -7.11
C LEU A 738 47.08 -14.76 -6.90
N LYS A 739 46.80 -15.83 -6.14
CA LYS A 739 47.81 -16.83 -5.78
C LYS A 739 48.25 -17.67 -6.99
N ILE A 740 47.32 -18.10 -7.83
CA ILE A 740 47.61 -18.98 -8.99
C ILE A 740 48.25 -18.20 -10.13
N ILE A 741 47.70 -17.04 -10.50
CA ILE A 741 48.09 -16.33 -11.74
C ILE A 741 49.27 -15.38 -11.48
N VAL A 742 49.40 -14.82 -10.27
CA VAL A 742 50.41 -13.77 -10.01
C VAL A 742 51.50 -14.25 -9.05
N VAL A 743 51.14 -14.76 -7.87
CA VAL A 743 52.12 -15.11 -6.83
C VAL A 743 52.92 -16.35 -7.21
N ARG A 744 52.28 -17.43 -7.67
CA ARG A 744 52.94 -18.69 -8.04
C ARG A 744 54.00 -18.54 -9.13
N PRO A 745 53.73 -17.92 -10.30
CA PRO A 745 54.77 -17.75 -11.31
C PRO A 745 55.90 -16.83 -10.85
N TYR A 746 55.57 -15.80 -10.06
CA TYR A 746 56.59 -14.90 -9.50
C TYR A 746 57.49 -15.62 -8.49
N ARG A 747 56.93 -16.45 -7.60
CA ARG A 747 57.68 -17.29 -6.65
C ARG A 747 58.57 -18.28 -7.39
N ASN A 748 58.05 -18.96 -8.41
CA ASN A 748 58.84 -19.88 -9.23
C ASN A 748 60.02 -19.18 -9.91
N HIS A 749 59.80 -18.00 -10.48
CA HIS A 749 60.88 -17.21 -11.09
C HIS A 749 61.93 -16.76 -10.05
N LEU A 750 61.54 -16.42 -8.83
CA LEU A 750 62.48 -16.08 -7.76
C LEU A 750 63.26 -17.31 -7.25
N LEU A 751 62.64 -18.48 -7.16
CA LEU A 751 63.31 -19.73 -6.76
C LEU A 751 64.36 -20.18 -7.79
N VAL A 752 64.06 -20.02 -9.09
CA VAL A 752 65.05 -20.27 -10.16
C VAL A 752 66.22 -19.30 -10.05
N LYS A 753 65.94 -18.01 -9.82
CA LYS A 753 67.00 -17.00 -9.60
C LYS A 753 67.81 -17.25 -8.33
N GLN A 754 67.21 -17.78 -7.28
CA GLN A 754 67.92 -18.17 -6.06
C GLN A 754 68.83 -19.39 -6.28
N ALA A 755 68.46 -20.30 -7.19
CA ALA A 755 69.31 -21.42 -7.55
C ALA A 755 70.47 -21.03 -8.49
N GLU A 756 70.36 -19.88 -9.18
CA GLU A 756 71.39 -19.28 -10.03
C GLU A 756 72.31 -18.29 -9.28
N GLU A 757 71.85 -17.71 -8.16
CA GLU A 757 72.63 -16.89 -7.21
C GLU A 757 73.46 -17.75 -6.25
#